data_AF-A0AAD7Z704-F1
#
_entry.id   AF-A0AAD7Z704-F1
#
_cell.length_a   1.000
_cell.length_b   1.000
_cell.length_c   1.000
_cell.angle_alpha   90.00
_cell.angle_beta   90.00
_cell.angle_gamma   90.00
#
_symmetry.space_group_name_H-M   'P 1'
#
loop_
_entity.id
_entity.type
_entity.pdbx_description
1 polymer ?
#
loop_
_entity_poly.entity_id
_entity_poly.type
_entity_poly.pdbx_seq_one_letter_code
_entity_poly.pdbx_strand_id
1 'polypeptide(L)'
;MASVQRAFAQKLSKQHAADVRKQIATSSYPRDLSKSGSSISGFSSLVSLCDTVDPLDYEDFIQQHQLLLDRDPLHHVLDFPANDIKVVIIPRKIRTQSPIVPEEPLEKLCPHVRDCVHLYTADWVVVNYEYRHLSSSSWIRDRGGERHSLVQVIPRQVFEVDQEQIVYLGSAEDEVFKPESGASSARQSIHSVDTPRGSWASFDLRNSVSDPPIPSLLERVPPETIDQLNEVRRQDERQSALFSLYPPQDEDDVIEKRIPAEVPTEHIVHRILVKCIQLKLDLEVEPIFASMALYDAKEKKKLSENFYFDMNSEALKRMLTSHIPYSDISTLSRSCIFDVTYPSSDMFLVIKLEKVLQGDISECAEPYVKDDKNRDKVKANAVAACERLGKYRMPFAWTAIYVMNIINGVNSLERDSGSDKESTGSNSLDRKSSSSSFDQFRKRASDMGSLTRRGSLERRSNSEKRRSWSPEDFGSSLDTFRPVTLTVSSFFKQVTENNKLDEDLYKFLQDLKRPCSVMKKLKCIPGTLKLDISPCPEEPKYCLTPELVRLHPYPDEKGRPTKEVVEIPPREVFVPHYLYRNLLFVYPKEVNFASRAGSARNIAVKVQLMCGEEETQALPAIFGKSSCPDYATEAYTTVSYHNKSPDFYDEMKIKLPANLGDQHHLLFTFYHISCQRKVEQTTAETPVGFTWLPVFRDGRLQTGEFCLPVMIEHPPPNYSYIPPDVLLPGTKWVDNHKGIFVVNLEAVSSVHTQDKFLDRFLSLCTVLEEGNIPARIGEANMEPELKATILDLNHAKMEPLVKFLPLILNKLILLLVKPPVIGQVMNIGQTLFEAMAMLVRNVT
;
A
#
# COMPACT_ATOMS: atom_id res chain seq x y z
N MET A 1 43.79 34.89 -7.91
CA MET A 1 43.22 33.57 -7.53
C MET A 1 42.15 33.84 -6.49
N ALA A 2 40.90 33.81 -6.92
CA ALA A 2 39.75 34.10 -6.06
C ALA A 2 39.30 32.82 -5.36
N SER A 3 39.22 32.85 -4.03
CA SER A 3 38.69 31.77 -3.21
C SER A 3 37.17 31.68 -3.40
N VAL A 4 36.71 30.58 -3.97
CA VAL A 4 35.29 30.24 -4.10
C VAL A 4 34.80 29.76 -2.73
N GLN A 5 34.21 30.66 -1.95
CA GLN A 5 33.53 30.32 -0.69
C GLN A 5 32.17 29.70 -1.05
N ARG A 6 31.93 28.44 -0.62
CA ARG A 6 30.64 27.76 -0.82
C ARG A 6 29.57 28.44 0.05
N ALA A 7 28.41 28.71 -0.55
CA ALA A 7 27.34 29.53 0.01
C ALA A 7 26.48 28.85 1.12
N PHE A 8 27.10 28.17 2.08
CA PHE A 8 26.37 27.35 3.07
C PHE A 8 26.11 27.98 4.44
N ALA A 9 26.51 29.23 4.68
CA ALA A 9 26.24 29.89 5.97
C ALA A 9 25.88 31.37 5.79
N GLN A 10 24.61 31.66 5.47
CA GLN A 10 24.03 32.97 5.79
C GLN A 10 23.13 32.84 7.02
N LYS A 11 23.61 33.38 8.15
CA LYS A 11 22.93 33.49 9.44
C LYS A 11 21.55 34.15 9.27
N LEU A 12 20.47 33.39 9.43
CA LEU A 12 19.12 33.96 9.62
C LEU A 12 18.97 34.40 11.08
N SER A 13 18.85 35.72 11.30
CA SER A 13 18.46 36.29 12.59
C SER A 13 16.99 35.97 12.88
N LYS A 14 16.71 34.97 13.72
CA LYS A 14 15.38 34.74 14.30
C LYS A 14 15.39 35.14 15.77
N GLN A 15 14.93 36.36 16.07
CA GLN A 15 14.41 36.67 17.41
C GLN A 15 13.07 35.94 17.56
N HIS A 16 12.96 35.05 18.55
CA HIS A 16 11.75 34.30 18.80
C HIS A 16 10.81 35.13 19.70
N ALA A 17 9.49 35.09 19.46
CA ALA A 17 8.48 35.81 20.26
C ALA A 17 8.44 35.40 21.77
N ALA A 18 9.26 34.43 22.18
CA ALA A 18 9.49 34.04 23.57
C ALA A 18 10.46 34.99 24.29
N ASP A 19 11.41 35.60 23.57
CA ASP A 19 12.45 36.46 24.14
C ASP A 19 11.91 37.83 24.57
N VAL A 20 10.94 38.36 23.82
CA VAL A 20 10.24 39.62 24.13
C VAL A 20 9.42 39.51 25.43
N ARG A 21 8.90 38.31 25.75
CA ARG A 21 8.11 38.09 26.98
C ARG A 21 8.99 37.94 28.22
N LYS A 22 10.24 37.48 28.07
CA LYS A 22 11.20 37.39 29.18
C LYS A 22 11.81 38.74 29.54
N GLN A 23 12.05 39.64 28.57
CA GLN A 23 12.64 40.95 28.83
C GLN A 23 11.74 41.92 29.62
N ILE A 24 10.41 41.72 29.61
CA ILE A 24 9.48 42.57 30.37
C ILE A 24 9.44 42.19 31.85
N ALA A 25 9.76 40.95 32.22
CA ALA A 25 9.64 40.45 33.60
C ALA A 25 10.84 40.81 34.49
N THR A 26 12.00 41.17 33.93
CA THR A 26 13.26 41.34 34.68
C THR A 26 13.66 42.79 34.95
N SER A 27 12.81 43.78 34.64
CA SER A 27 13.12 45.21 34.86
C SER A 27 12.85 45.71 36.29
N SER A 28 12.56 44.83 37.24
CA SER A 28 12.39 45.20 38.65
C SER A 28 13.56 44.67 39.48
N TYR A 29 14.34 45.62 40.02
CA TYR A 29 15.35 45.55 41.09
C TYR A 29 16.76 46.04 40.67
N PRO A 30 17.17 47.23 41.13
CA PRO A 30 18.53 47.71 40.99
C PRO A 30 19.34 47.39 42.26
N ARG A 31 20.62 47.02 42.12
CA ARG A 31 21.64 47.50 43.05
C ARG A 31 23.07 47.37 42.52
N ASP A 32 23.73 48.52 42.57
CA ASP A 32 25.15 48.78 42.41
C ASP A 32 26.05 47.87 43.25
N LEU A 33 27.29 47.65 42.79
CA LEU A 33 28.52 47.94 43.56
C LEU A 33 29.77 47.86 42.65
N SER A 34 30.75 48.68 43.03
CA SER A 34 31.83 49.18 42.20
C SER A 34 33.21 48.55 42.53
N LYS A 35 34.07 48.57 41.51
CA LYS A 35 35.55 48.72 41.49
C LYS A 35 36.47 47.82 42.35
N SER A 36 37.40 47.21 41.60
CA SER A 36 38.86 47.13 41.81
C SER A 36 39.45 45.86 42.45
N GLY A 37 40.52 45.34 41.81
CA GLY A 37 41.49 44.43 42.45
C GLY A 37 41.96 43.27 41.58
N SER A 38 43.12 43.41 40.97
CA SER A 38 43.92 42.36 40.31
C SER A 38 44.31 41.21 41.26
N SER A 39 44.14 39.95 40.85
CA SER A 39 45.11 38.87 41.10
C SER A 39 44.74 37.58 40.35
N ILE A 40 45.78 36.91 39.89
CA ILE A 40 45.80 35.66 39.11
C ILE A 40 45.40 34.50 40.02
N SER A 41 44.31 33.78 39.68
CA SER A 41 44.11 32.32 39.83
C SER A 41 42.61 32.01 39.84
N GLY A 42 42.21 30.97 39.09
CA GLY A 42 40.88 30.38 39.21
C GLY A 42 40.22 30.05 37.87
N PHE A 43 40.30 28.79 37.48
CA PHE A 43 39.22 28.17 36.71
C PHE A 43 37.95 28.28 37.55
N SER A 44 37.04 29.16 37.16
CA SER A 44 35.65 29.15 37.61
C SER A 44 34.79 29.54 36.42
N SER A 45 34.11 28.54 35.88
CA SER A 45 33.11 28.65 34.82
C SER A 45 31.97 29.56 35.27
N LEU A 46 31.96 30.79 34.74
CA LEU A 46 30.81 31.70 34.75
C LEU A 46 30.06 31.61 33.42
N VAL A 47 29.71 30.40 32.98
CA VAL A 47 28.75 30.25 31.88
C VAL A 47 27.36 30.32 32.52
N SER A 48 26.67 31.43 32.28
CA SER A 48 25.27 31.60 32.65
C SER A 48 24.45 30.46 32.04
N LEU A 49 23.73 29.69 32.86
CA LEU A 49 22.88 28.55 32.44
C LEU A 49 21.73 28.95 31.48
N CYS A 50 21.61 30.24 31.14
CA CYS A 50 20.64 30.78 30.21
C CYS A 50 21.25 31.28 28.89
N ASP A 51 22.59 31.30 28.74
CA ASP A 51 23.22 31.66 27.47
C ASP A 51 23.31 30.44 26.58
N THR A 52 22.53 30.42 25.50
CA THR A 52 22.75 29.50 24.37
C THR A 52 24.13 29.78 23.80
N VAL A 53 25.10 28.92 24.13
CA VAL A 53 26.43 28.95 23.53
C VAL A 53 26.27 28.62 22.04
N ASP A 54 26.64 29.56 21.17
CA ASP A 54 26.72 29.30 19.73
C ASP A 54 27.71 28.13 19.52
N PRO A 55 27.31 27.02 18.86
CA PRO A 55 28.20 25.90 18.64
C PRO A 55 29.42 26.37 17.83
N LEU A 56 30.60 25.89 18.23
CA LEU A 56 31.84 26.16 17.52
C LEU A 56 31.71 25.66 16.07
N ASP A 57 31.92 26.55 15.10
CA ASP A 57 32.09 26.13 13.72
C ASP A 57 33.46 25.45 13.59
N TYR A 58 33.45 24.13 13.74
CA TYR A 58 34.66 23.31 13.81
C TYR A 58 35.48 23.40 12.52
N GLU A 59 34.82 23.52 11.36
CA GLU A 59 35.51 23.63 10.07
C GLU A 59 36.22 24.97 9.95
N ASP A 60 35.53 26.09 10.27
CA ASP A 60 36.14 27.41 10.30
C ASP A 60 37.26 27.52 11.35
N PHE A 61 37.06 26.90 12.53
CA PHE A 61 38.07 26.88 13.58
C PHE A 61 39.33 26.13 13.14
N ILE A 62 39.19 24.95 12.52
CA ILE A 62 40.32 24.20 11.95
C ILE A 62 41.01 25.01 10.86
N GLN A 63 40.26 25.63 9.94
CA GLN A 63 40.84 26.44 8.87
C GLN A 63 41.66 27.61 9.41
N GLN A 64 41.15 28.32 10.42
CA GLN A 64 41.86 29.46 11.04
C GLN A 64 43.12 29.03 11.80
N HIS A 65 43.13 27.80 12.33
CA HIS A 65 44.23 27.26 13.15
C HIS A 65 45.09 26.23 12.40
N GLN A 66 44.97 26.15 11.07
CA GLN A 66 45.59 25.11 10.26
C GLN A 66 47.12 25.04 10.43
N LEU A 67 47.80 26.18 10.56
CA LEU A 67 49.25 26.21 10.80
C LEU A 67 49.69 25.66 12.17
N LEU A 68 48.81 25.72 13.17
CA LEU A 68 49.06 25.13 14.50
C LEU A 68 48.75 23.62 14.48
N LEU A 69 47.68 23.23 13.78
CA LEU A 69 47.28 21.84 13.59
C LEU A 69 48.30 21.06 12.76
N ASP A 70 48.83 21.62 11.67
CA ASP A 70 49.87 21.00 10.83
C ASP A 70 51.17 20.69 11.61
N ARG A 71 51.39 21.39 12.74
CA ARG A 71 52.54 21.18 13.64
C ARG A 71 52.23 20.26 14.81
N ASP A 72 50.97 19.88 15.00
CA ASP A 72 50.54 18.99 16.08
C ASP A 72 50.85 17.53 15.73
N PRO A 73 51.67 16.82 16.54
CA PRO A 73 51.90 15.38 16.33
C PRO A 73 50.62 14.53 16.39
N LEU A 74 49.52 15.04 16.95
CA LEU A 74 48.21 14.39 17.05
C LEU A 74 47.15 14.95 16.08
N HIS A 75 47.53 15.73 15.06
CA HIS A 75 46.57 16.32 14.09
C HIS A 75 45.61 15.29 13.47
N HIS A 76 46.08 14.05 13.27
CA HIS A 76 45.31 12.92 12.74
C HIS A 76 44.12 12.50 13.62
N VAL A 77 44.03 12.96 14.88
CA VAL A 77 42.87 12.75 15.76
C VAL A 77 41.77 13.80 15.49
N LEU A 78 42.15 14.95 14.94
CA LEU A 78 41.25 16.07 14.63
C LEU A 78 40.74 16.04 13.20
N ASP A 79 41.47 15.35 12.31
CA ASP A 79 41.10 15.14 10.91
C ASP A 79 40.12 13.99 10.73
N PHE A 80 39.15 14.17 9.81
CA PHE A 80 38.35 13.05 9.34
C PHE A 80 39.23 12.10 8.52
N PRO A 81 39.12 10.77 8.73
CA PRO A 81 39.89 9.82 7.94
C PRO A 81 39.58 10.01 6.45
N ALA A 82 40.62 10.24 5.64
CA ALA A 82 40.45 10.45 4.20
C ALA A 82 39.80 9.25 3.48
N ASN A 83 39.81 8.07 4.11
CA ASN A 83 39.19 6.84 3.63
C ASN A 83 37.85 6.50 4.30
N ASP A 84 37.23 7.42 5.05
CA ASP A 84 35.93 7.17 5.69
C ASP A 84 34.82 7.03 4.64
N ILE A 85 34.79 7.91 3.62
CA ILE A 85 33.73 7.91 2.61
C ILE A 85 34.11 7.03 1.43
N LYS A 86 33.25 6.05 1.14
CA LYS A 86 33.36 5.16 -0.01
C LYS A 86 32.05 5.14 -0.80
N VAL A 87 32.13 5.52 -2.07
CA VAL A 87 31.00 5.43 -2.99
C VAL A 87 31.02 4.08 -3.69
N VAL A 88 29.95 3.31 -3.53
CA VAL A 88 29.78 1.98 -4.12
C VAL A 88 28.56 2.01 -5.03
N ILE A 89 28.66 1.34 -6.19
CA ILE A 89 27.53 1.13 -7.09
C ILE A 89 27.00 -0.28 -6.82
N ILE A 90 25.74 -0.36 -6.40
CA ILE A 90 25.05 -1.62 -6.14
C ILE A 90 24.03 -1.85 -7.27
N PRO A 91 24.10 -2.98 -7.99
CA PRO A 91 23.14 -3.29 -9.03
C PRO A 91 21.70 -3.21 -8.52
N ARG A 92 20.82 -2.53 -9.25
CA ARG A 92 19.41 -2.47 -8.89
C ARG A 92 18.79 -3.86 -9.02
N LYS A 93 18.19 -4.35 -7.94
CA LYS A 93 17.48 -5.64 -7.95
C LYS A 93 16.21 -5.52 -8.79
N ILE A 94 16.13 -6.28 -9.87
CA ILE A 94 14.94 -6.37 -10.73
C ILE A 94 14.39 -7.80 -10.70
N ARG A 95 13.06 -7.93 -10.74
CA ARG A 95 12.36 -9.22 -10.87
C ARG A 95 12.03 -9.57 -12.32
N THR A 96 12.03 -8.58 -13.21
CA THR A 96 11.79 -8.76 -14.64
C THR A 96 13.05 -9.29 -15.32
N GLN A 97 12.90 -9.95 -16.48
CA GLN A 97 14.06 -10.40 -17.27
C GLN A 97 14.92 -9.23 -17.79
N SER A 98 14.30 -8.08 -18.01
CA SER A 98 14.93 -6.81 -18.38
C SER A 98 14.20 -5.65 -17.71
N PRO A 99 14.83 -4.49 -17.51
CA PRO A 99 14.13 -3.31 -17.01
C PRO A 99 12.94 -2.93 -17.90
N ILE A 100 11.86 -2.43 -17.29
CA ILE A 100 10.70 -1.94 -18.02
C ILE A 100 11.03 -0.56 -18.56
N VAL A 101 10.92 -0.36 -19.87
CA VAL A 101 11.19 0.91 -20.56
C VAL A 101 10.12 1.18 -21.63
N PRO A 102 9.91 2.45 -22.02
CA PRO A 102 9.12 2.81 -23.20
C PRO A 102 9.51 2.05 -24.47
N GLU A 103 8.56 1.89 -25.39
CA GLU A 103 8.85 1.37 -26.73
C GLU A 103 9.53 2.42 -27.62
N GLU A 104 9.21 3.69 -27.39
CA GLU A 104 9.79 4.81 -28.11
C GLU A 104 11.28 5.01 -27.75
N PRO A 105 12.12 5.39 -28.71
CA PRO A 105 13.55 5.58 -28.45
C PRO A 105 13.78 6.74 -27.48
N LEU A 106 14.62 6.52 -26.47
CA LEU A 106 14.88 7.48 -25.39
C LEU A 106 15.33 8.85 -25.90
N GLU A 107 16.02 8.91 -27.04
CA GLU A 107 16.51 10.16 -27.65
C GLU A 107 15.38 11.11 -28.09
N LYS A 108 14.20 10.57 -28.42
CA LYS A 108 13.03 11.35 -28.86
C LYS A 108 12.09 11.73 -27.71
N LEU A 109 12.35 11.23 -26.51
CA LEU A 109 11.53 11.49 -25.33
C LEU A 109 11.89 12.84 -24.72
N CYS A 110 10.91 13.52 -24.13
CA CYS A 110 11.16 14.76 -23.40
C CYS A 110 12.08 14.51 -22.18
N PRO A 111 12.84 15.51 -21.73
CA PRO A 111 13.77 15.39 -20.60
C PRO A 111 13.14 14.72 -19.37
N HIS A 112 11.97 15.17 -18.93
CA HIS A 112 11.24 14.61 -17.80
C HIS A 112 11.04 13.08 -17.89
N VAL A 113 10.61 12.58 -19.05
CA VAL A 113 10.39 11.14 -19.24
C VAL A 113 11.72 10.39 -19.23
N ARG A 114 12.77 10.97 -19.83
CA ARG A 114 14.13 10.37 -19.78
C ARG A 114 14.66 10.28 -18.36
N ASP A 115 14.43 11.30 -17.53
CA ASP A 115 14.82 11.29 -16.13
C ASP A 115 14.08 10.22 -15.34
N CYS A 116 12.77 10.06 -15.59
CA CYS A 116 11.97 9.00 -14.99
C CYS A 116 12.53 7.62 -15.37
N VAL A 117 12.76 7.37 -16.67
CA VAL A 117 13.32 6.10 -17.14
C VAL A 117 14.70 5.86 -16.54
N HIS A 118 15.57 6.88 -16.52
CA HIS A 118 16.90 6.77 -15.92
C HIS A 118 16.83 6.44 -14.43
N LEU A 119 15.96 7.11 -13.67
CA LEU A 119 15.76 6.86 -12.24
C LEU A 119 15.37 5.41 -11.95
N TYR A 120 14.46 4.83 -12.73
CA TYR A 120 13.95 3.47 -12.50
C TYR A 120 14.85 2.37 -13.06
N THR A 121 15.84 2.71 -13.89
CA THR A 121 16.77 1.75 -14.51
C THR A 121 18.20 1.84 -13.98
N ALA A 122 18.57 2.96 -13.35
CA ALA A 122 19.90 3.16 -12.80
C ALA A 122 20.16 2.29 -11.56
N ASP A 123 21.42 1.86 -11.44
CA ASP A 123 21.96 1.21 -10.26
C ASP A 123 22.03 2.17 -9.07
N TRP A 124 22.02 1.61 -7.85
CA TRP A 124 22.06 2.41 -6.63
C TRP A 124 23.48 2.93 -6.39
N VAL A 125 23.61 4.24 -6.25
CA VAL A 125 24.84 4.88 -5.79
C VAL A 125 24.76 5.02 -4.27
N VAL A 126 25.51 4.19 -3.55
CA VAL A 126 25.48 4.12 -2.08
C VAL A 126 26.74 4.75 -1.52
N VAL A 127 26.55 5.66 -0.56
CA VAL A 127 27.65 6.26 0.22
C VAL A 127 27.83 5.48 1.51
N ASN A 128 28.89 4.70 1.57
CA ASN A 128 29.31 3.95 2.74
C ASN A 128 30.33 4.73 3.54
N TYR A 129 30.22 4.65 4.86
CA TYR A 129 31.16 5.23 5.80
C TYR A 129 31.88 4.07 6.51
N GLU A 130 33.15 3.84 6.15
CA GLU A 130 33.94 2.69 6.61
C GLU A 130 34.01 2.63 8.15
N TYR A 131 34.04 3.79 8.81
CA TYR A 131 34.12 3.87 10.28
C TYR A 131 32.78 4.11 10.96
N ARG A 132 31.64 4.00 10.25
CA ARG A 132 30.29 4.19 10.83
C ARG A 132 30.01 3.32 12.05
N HIS A 133 30.53 2.09 12.06
CA HIS A 133 30.40 1.15 13.17
C HIS A 133 31.04 1.66 14.49
N LEU A 134 31.96 2.62 14.41
CA LEU A 134 32.56 3.30 15.57
C LEU A 134 31.73 4.49 16.08
N SER A 135 30.68 4.88 15.36
CA SER A 135 29.76 5.95 15.80
C SER A 135 29.02 5.51 17.06
N SER A 136 28.83 6.44 17.99
CA SER A 136 28.01 6.26 19.20
C SER A 136 26.63 5.68 18.88
N SER A 137 26.03 6.08 17.76
CA SER A 137 24.72 5.59 17.30
C SER A 137 24.69 4.11 16.92
N SER A 138 25.74 3.61 16.25
CA SER A 138 25.86 2.18 15.92
C SER A 138 26.26 1.37 17.15
N TRP A 139 27.12 1.94 18.00
CA TRP A 139 27.60 1.32 19.23
C TRP A 139 26.47 1.10 20.26
N ILE A 140 25.56 2.07 20.40
CA ILE A 140 24.40 1.97 21.28
C ILE A 140 23.38 0.93 20.77
N ARG A 141 23.13 0.86 19.46
CA ARG A 141 22.18 -0.11 18.87
C ARG A 141 22.69 -1.54 18.98
N ASP A 142 23.90 -1.82 18.52
CA ASP A 142 24.42 -3.19 18.43
C ASP A 142 24.68 -3.82 19.81
N ARG A 143 24.99 -2.99 20.83
CA ARG A 143 25.18 -3.44 22.22
C ARG A 143 24.05 -3.05 23.16
N GLY A 144 22.97 -2.42 22.70
CA GLY A 144 21.84 -2.01 23.55
C GLY A 144 21.15 -3.21 24.20
N GLY A 145 20.94 -4.28 23.41
CA GLY A 145 20.43 -5.56 23.91
C GLY A 145 21.40 -6.28 24.86
N GLU A 146 22.71 -6.26 24.56
CA GLU A 146 23.75 -6.77 25.47
C GLU A 146 23.79 -5.99 26.78
N ARG A 147 23.62 -4.66 26.73
CA ARG A 147 23.65 -3.79 27.91
C ARG A 147 22.40 -3.95 28.75
N HIS A 148 21.22 -4.09 28.14
CA HIS A 148 19.98 -4.37 28.86
C HIS A 148 20.01 -5.75 29.52
N SER A 149 20.53 -6.77 28.84
CA SER A 149 20.75 -8.09 29.44
C SER A 149 21.81 -8.07 30.54
N LEU A 150 22.93 -7.34 30.37
CA LEU A 150 23.93 -7.10 31.41
C LEU A 150 23.32 -6.42 32.64
N VAL A 151 22.49 -5.38 32.47
CA VAL A 151 21.82 -4.67 33.56
C VAL A 151 20.84 -5.57 34.32
N GLN A 152 20.18 -6.53 33.66
CA GLN A 152 19.36 -7.53 34.35
C GLN A 152 20.17 -8.54 35.16
N VAL A 153 21.43 -8.79 34.77
CA VAL A 153 22.34 -9.74 35.45
C VAL A 153 23.16 -9.06 36.56
N ILE A 154 23.29 -7.73 36.55
CA ILE A 154 23.95 -6.98 37.64
C ILE A 154 23.12 -7.08 38.92
N PRO A 155 23.69 -7.59 40.03
CA PRO A 155 22.98 -7.64 41.31
C PRO A 155 22.61 -6.23 41.77
N ARG A 156 21.35 -6.04 42.20
CA ARG A 156 20.94 -4.77 42.81
C ARG A 156 21.75 -4.52 44.07
N GLN A 157 22.40 -3.36 44.16
CA GLN A 157 23.11 -2.95 45.36
C GLN A 157 22.07 -2.69 46.46
N VAL A 158 22.02 -3.58 47.44
CA VAL A 158 21.17 -3.45 48.64
C VAL A 158 22.06 -2.87 49.74
N PHE A 159 21.77 -1.67 50.22
CA PHE A 159 22.48 -1.09 51.36
C PHE A 159 21.88 -1.64 52.66
N GLU A 160 22.61 -1.62 53.78
CA GLU A 160 22.09 -2.06 55.10
C GLU A 160 20.76 -1.39 55.47
N VAL A 161 20.58 -0.12 55.06
CA VAL A 161 19.35 0.66 55.26
C VAL A 161 18.16 0.11 54.47
N ASP A 162 18.42 -0.53 53.32
CA ASP A 162 17.41 -1.18 52.47
C ASP A 162 17.05 -2.57 53.02
N GLN A 163 17.98 -3.21 53.75
CA GLN A 163 17.78 -4.53 54.34
C GLN A 163 16.75 -4.50 55.50
N GLU A 164 16.64 -3.37 56.22
CA GLU A 164 15.64 -3.16 57.26
C GLU A 164 14.20 -3.01 56.72
N GLN A 165 14.03 -2.65 55.44
CA GLN A 165 12.70 -2.62 54.79
C GLN A 165 12.30 -3.97 54.18
N ILE A 166 13.26 -4.86 53.89
CA ILE A 166 13.02 -6.13 53.18
C ILE A 166 12.47 -7.24 54.09
N VAL A 167 12.57 -7.11 55.42
CA VAL A 167 12.01 -8.13 56.36
C VAL A 167 10.47 -8.14 56.37
N TYR A 168 9.79 -7.10 55.84
CA TYR A 168 8.32 -7.06 55.77
C TYR A 168 7.71 -7.50 54.43
N LEU A 169 8.50 -7.94 53.44
CA LEU A 169 7.96 -8.41 52.15
C LEU A 169 8.53 -9.77 51.72
N GLY A 170 8.70 -10.66 52.69
CA GLY A 170 9.15 -12.04 52.47
C GLY A 170 8.09 -13.09 52.79
N SER A 171 6.86 -12.98 52.28
CA SER A 171 5.95 -14.12 52.09
C SER A 171 4.60 -13.70 51.50
N ALA A 172 4.45 -13.77 50.18
CA ALA A 172 3.25 -14.23 49.47
C ALA A 172 3.37 -13.93 47.97
N GLU A 173 3.18 -14.99 47.19
CA GLU A 173 2.94 -14.96 45.75
C GLU A 173 1.64 -14.18 45.45
N ASP A 174 1.58 -13.59 44.25
CA ASP A 174 0.39 -13.09 43.53
C ASP A 174 -0.57 -12.14 44.26
N GLU A 175 -0.62 -10.87 43.83
CA GLU A 175 -1.79 -10.30 43.16
C GLU A 175 -1.62 -8.81 42.77
N VAL A 176 -2.19 -8.51 41.61
CA VAL A 176 -2.53 -7.22 41.01
C VAL A 176 -3.05 -6.19 42.02
N PHE A 177 -2.64 -4.91 41.98
CA PHE A 177 -3.58 -3.77 42.14
C PHE A 177 -3.01 -2.38 41.75
N LYS A 178 -3.91 -1.57 41.19
CA LYS A 178 -3.77 -0.18 40.69
C LYS A 178 -3.38 0.85 41.77
N PRO A 179 -2.82 2.01 41.38
CA PRO A 179 -2.55 3.11 42.31
C PRO A 179 -3.76 4.06 42.41
N GLU A 180 -4.19 4.37 43.63
CA GLU A 180 -4.98 5.57 43.91
C GLU A 180 -4.40 6.33 45.12
N SER A 181 -4.12 7.62 44.85
CA SER A 181 -4.18 8.79 45.73
C SER A 181 -3.73 8.70 47.19
N GLY A 182 -2.68 9.47 47.50
CA GLY A 182 -2.85 10.67 48.33
C GLY A 182 -2.77 10.54 49.85
N ALA A 183 -1.73 11.21 50.37
CA ALA A 183 -1.69 11.94 51.65
C ALA A 183 -1.13 11.24 52.91
N SER A 184 -0.02 11.84 53.37
CA SER A 184 0.39 12.13 54.74
C SER A 184 0.60 10.97 55.71
N SER A 185 1.87 10.70 56.03
CA SER A 185 2.22 10.09 57.31
C SER A 185 3.17 10.99 58.09
N ALA A 186 2.62 11.59 59.14
CA ALA A 186 3.36 12.24 60.20
C ALA A 186 4.05 11.17 61.06
N ARG A 187 5.29 11.47 61.42
CA ARG A 187 6.20 10.68 62.24
C ARG A 187 5.58 10.31 63.60
N GLN A 188 5.52 9.01 63.91
CA GLN A 188 5.49 8.53 65.30
C GLN A 188 6.47 7.37 65.46
N SER A 189 7.48 7.60 66.31
CA SER A 189 8.53 6.68 66.71
C SER A 189 8.05 5.76 67.83
N ILE A 190 8.23 4.44 67.69
CA ILE A 190 8.05 3.46 68.77
C ILE A 190 9.38 2.75 69.00
N HIS A 191 9.83 2.84 70.26
CA HIS A 191 11.05 2.27 70.81
C HIS A 191 11.00 0.74 70.89
N SER A 192 12.05 0.05 70.41
CA SER A 192 12.31 -1.35 70.71
C SER A 192 13.18 -1.49 71.97
N VAL A 193 12.56 -2.03 73.01
CA VAL A 193 13.17 -2.55 74.24
C VAL A 193 13.82 -3.90 73.93
N ASP A 194 15.06 -3.90 73.41
CA ASP A 194 16.07 -4.96 73.69
C ASP A 194 17.45 -4.69 73.07
N THR A 195 17.83 -3.42 72.93
CA THR A 195 19.23 -3.05 72.70
C THR A 195 19.73 -2.25 73.90
N PRO A 196 20.83 -2.67 74.56
CA PRO A 196 21.40 -1.91 75.67
C PRO A 196 21.98 -0.61 75.11
N ARG A 197 21.19 0.45 75.26
CA ARG A 197 21.57 1.82 74.95
C ARG A 197 22.56 2.28 76.02
N GLY A 198 23.86 2.04 75.80
CA GLY A 198 24.89 2.62 76.64
C GLY A 198 26.27 2.02 76.50
N SER A 199 27.11 2.69 75.71
CA SER A 199 28.58 2.66 75.77
C SER A 199 29.29 1.37 75.35
N TRP A 200 30.14 1.52 74.32
CA TRP A 200 31.20 0.62 73.84
C TRP A 200 32.31 0.35 74.89
N ALA A 201 31.94 0.18 76.16
CA ALA A 201 32.88 0.01 77.27
C ALA A 201 32.26 -0.78 78.45
N SER A 202 31.29 -1.67 78.20
CA SER A 202 30.76 -2.60 79.22
C SER A 202 31.39 -3.99 79.04
N PHE A 203 32.58 -4.17 79.61
CA PHE A 203 33.27 -5.46 79.68
C PHE A 203 32.67 -6.34 80.78
N ASP A 204 31.65 -7.15 80.48
CA ASP A 204 31.24 -8.25 81.35
C ASP A 204 32.08 -9.52 81.04
N LEU A 205 33.33 -9.51 81.50
CA LEU A 205 34.30 -10.61 81.31
C LEU A 205 33.90 -11.92 82.00
N ARG A 206 32.80 -11.95 82.78
CA ARG A 206 32.33 -13.18 83.42
C ARG A 206 31.37 -13.98 82.56
N ASN A 207 30.77 -13.34 81.54
CA ASN A 207 29.82 -13.98 80.61
C ASN A 207 30.29 -13.91 79.14
N SER A 208 31.52 -13.46 78.88
CA SER A 208 32.09 -13.48 77.54
C SER A 208 32.38 -14.92 77.10
N VAL A 209 31.62 -15.42 76.14
CA VAL A 209 31.87 -16.70 75.47
C VAL A 209 33.01 -16.49 74.48
N SER A 210 33.99 -17.40 74.45
CA SER A 210 35.06 -17.35 73.45
C SER A 210 34.50 -17.53 72.05
N ASP A 211 35.02 -16.79 71.07
CA ASP A 211 34.68 -17.01 69.67
C ASP A 211 34.94 -18.48 69.27
N PRO A 212 34.06 -19.09 68.46
CA PRO A 212 34.32 -20.42 67.94
C PRO A 212 35.63 -20.39 67.14
N PRO A 213 36.49 -21.42 67.29
CA PRO A 213 37.76 -21.45 66.59
C PRO A 213 37.51 -21.44 65.08
N ILE A 214 38.20 -20.53 64.37
CA ILE A 214 38.14 -20.45 62.91
C ILE A 214 38.57 -21.83 62.36
N PRO A 215 37.68 -22.55 61.65
CA PRO A 215 38.04 -23.84 61.06
C PRO A 215 39.27 -23.68 60.18
N SER A 216 40.15 -24.68 60.13
CA SER A 216 41.39 -24.70 59.31
C SER A 216 42.47 -23.65 59.65
N LEU A 217 42.34 -22.83 60.70
CA LEU A 217 43.38 -21.86 61.12
C LEU A 217 44.69 -22.52 61.59
N LEU A 218 44.60 -23.74 62.14
CA LEU A 218 45.74 -24.50 62.66
C LEU A 218 46.22 -25.60 61.70
N GLU A 219 45.57 -25.75 60.54
CA GLU A 219 46.00 -26.71 59.51
C GLU A 219 47.21 -26.15 58.77
N ARG A 220 48.31 -26.89 58.77
CA ARG A 220 49.52 -26.53 58.01
C ARG A 220 49.33 -26.85 56.53
N VAL A 221 48.59 -26.00 55.85
CA VAL A 221 48.47 -26.03 54.39
C VAL A 221 49.65 -25.24 53.80
N PRO A 222 50.37 -25.76 52.78
CA PRO A 222 51.43 -25.01 52.11
C PRO A 222 50.91 -23.66 51.58
N PRO A 223 51.70 -22.57 51.66
CA PRO A 223 51.27 -21.24 51.22
C PRO A 223 50.76 -21.24 49.78
N GLU A 224 51.38 -22.04 48.90
CA GLU A 224 50.98 -22.11 47.49
C GLU A 224 49.57 -22.69 47.31
N THR A 225 49.19 -23.65 48.16
CA THR A 225 47.85 -24.26 48.11
C THR A 225 46.80 -23.31 48.70
N ILE A 226 47.15 -22.52 49.73
CA ILE A 226 46.29 -21.46 50.26
C ILE A 226 46.06 -20.38 49.20
N ASP A 227 47.11 -19.97 48.49
CA ASP A 227 47.01 -18.96 47.44
C ASP A 227 46.17 -19.44 46.26
N GLN A 228 46.30 -20.70 45.84
CA GLN A 228 45.43 -21.30 44.81
C GLN A 228 43.96 -21.38 45.28
N LEU A 229 43.70 -21.82 46.51
CA LEU A 229 42.35 -21.84 47.07
C LEU A 229 41.75 -20.44 47.21
N ASN A 230 42.56 -19.44 47.56
CA ASN A 230 42.14 -18.05 47.62
C ASN A 230 41.92 -17.46 46.23
N GLU A 231 42.73 -17.85 45.24
CA GLU A 231 42.52 -17.47 43.85
C GLU A 231 41.22 -18.05 43.30
N VAL A 232 40.96 -19.34 43.51
CA VAL A 232 39.68 -19.97 43.14
C VAL A 232 38.52 -19.30 43.85
N ARG A 233 38.62 -19.03 45.16
CA ARG A 233 37.59 -18.30 45.93
C ARG A 233 37.41 -16.84 45.50
N ARG A 234 38.45 -16.17 45.00
CA ARG A 234 38.36 -14.80 44.44
C ARG A 234 37.70 -14.78 43.06
N GLN A 235 37.64 -15.92 42.38
CA GLN A 235 36.96 -16.09 41.10
C GLN A 235 35.52 -16.58 41.30
N ASP A 236 35.24 -17.30 42.40
CA ASP A 236 33.91 -17.72 42.79
C ASP A 236 33.04 -16.48 43.07
N GLU A 237 31.89 -16.38 42.40
CA GLU A 237 30.95 -15.25 42.46
C GLU A 237 31.51 -13.86 42.09
N ARG A 238 32.64 -13.79 41.39
CA ARG A 238 33.20 -12.50 40.94
C ARG A 238 32.30 -11.86 39.88
N GLN A 239 31.71 -10.73 40.22
CA GLN A 239 30.90 -9.93 39.29
C GLN A 239 31.78 -9.41 38.14
N SER A 240 31.38 -9.67 36.89
CA SER A 240 32.10 -9.23 35.69
C SER A 240 32.03 -7.72 35.46
N ALA A 241 31.02 -7.05 36.03
CA ALA A 241 30.84 -5.61 36.04
C ALA A 241 30.20 -5.17 37.36
N LEU A 242 30.80 -4.18 38.03
CA LEU A 242 30.35 -3.67 39.34
C LEU A 242 29.39 -2.48 39.22
N PHE A 243 29.50 -1.68 38.16
CA PHE A 243 28.70 -0.47 37.95
C PHE A 243 28.38 -0.28 36.46
N SER A 244 27.17 0.18 36.15
CA SER A 244 26.90 0.86 34.88
C SER A 244 27.17 2.35 35.07
N LEU A 245 28.28 2.87 34.53
CA LEU A 245 28.69 4.27 34.68
C LEU A 245 27.71 5.28 34.06
N TYR A 246 26.81 4.81 33.18
CA TYR A 246 25.80 5.64 32.53
C TYR A 246 24.45 4.91 32.51
N PRO A 247 23.33 5.61 32.76
CA PRO A 247 22.01 5.05 32.49
C PRO A 247 21.88 4.72 31.00
N PRO A 248 21.05 3.74 30.62
CA PRO A 248 20.67 3.57 29.22
C PRO A 248 20.09 4.90 28.72
N GLN A 249 20.65 5.45 27.65
CA GLN A 249 20.06 6.59 26.97
C GLN A 249 18.83 6.10 26.20
N ASP A 250 17.72 6.83 26.29
CA ASP A 250 16.55 6.55 25.45
C ASP A 250 16.91 6.76 23.97
N GLU A 251 16.35 5.94 23.08
CA GLU A 251 16.61 6.04 21.63
C GLU A 251 16.19 7.40 21.04
N ASP A 252 15.30 8.11 21.73
CA ASP A 252 14.82 9.45 21.38
C ASP A 252 15.81 10.56 21.78
N ASP A 253 16.71 10.31 22.74
CA ASP A 253 17.75 11.25 23.19
C ASP A 253 19.04 11.16 22.35
N VAL A 254 19.10 10.24 21.38
CA VAL A 254 20.25 10.09 20.49
C VAL A 254 20.30 11.28 19.52
N ILE A 255 21.19 12.24 19.81
CA ILE A 255 21.40 13.48 19.04
C ILE A 255 21.78 13.19 17.57
N GLU A 256 22.42 12.06 17.28
CA GLU A 256 22.87 11.72 15.93
C GLU A 256 22.53 10.26 15.57
N LYS A 257 21.61 10.04 14.63
CA LYS A 257 21.23 8.70 14.14
C LYS A 257 21.96 8.40 12.81
N ARG A 258 23.19 7.86 12.87
CA ARG A 258 23.96 7.45 11.66
C ARG A 258 23.72 5.98 11.27
N ILE A 259 22.46 5.55 11.23
CA ILE A 259 22.11 4.17 10.86
C ILE A 259 22.32 3.99 9.35
N PRO A 260 22.88 2.86 8.87
CA PRO A 260 22.92 2.58 7.44
C PRO A 260 21.51 2.56 6.85
N ALA A 261 21.27 3.35 5.81
CA ALA A 261 20.01 3.31 5.08
C ALA A 261 19.84 1.97 4.35
N GLU A 262 18.64 1.41 4.41
CA GLU A 262 18.31 0.20 3.65
C GLU A 262 18.21 0.51 2.15
N VAL A 263 18.62 -0.44 1.32
CA VAL A 263 18.51 -0.29 -0.14
C VAL A 263 17.03 -0.34 -0.52
N PRO A 264 16.52 0.61 -1.33
CA PRO A 264 15.13 0.59 -1.74
C PRO A 264 14.76 -0.71 -2.46
N THR A 265 13.61 -1.26 -2.12
CA THR A 265 13.05 -2.49 -2.71
C THR A 265 11.64 -2.24 -3.23
N GLU A 266 11.21 -3.07 -4.17
CA GLU A 266 9.83 -3.04 -4.66
C GLU A 266 8.87 -3.41 -3.51
N HIS A 267 7.81 -2.62 -3.35
CA HIS A 267 6.81 -2.85 -2.31
C HIS A 267 5.87 -3.99 -2.69
N ILE A 268 6.03 -5.12 -2.00
CA ILE A 268 5.24 -6.33 -2.17
C ILE A 268 4.87 -6.80 -0.77
N VAL A 269 3.57 -6.81 -0.46
CA VAL A 269 3.07 -7.14 0.89
C VAL A 269 2.48 -8.56 0.90
N HIS A 270 1.17 -8.70 0.69
CA HIS A 270 0.50 -10.00 0.67
C HIS A 270 0.08 -10.37 -0.75
N ARG A 271 0.25 -11.63 -1.13
CA ARG A 271 0.02 -12.08 -2.51
C ARG A 271 -0.83 -13.34 -2.57
N ILE A 272 -1.94 -13.27 -3.29
CA ILE A 272 -2.89 -14.38 -3.47
C ILE A 272 -2.83 -14.87 -4.91
N LEU A 273 -2.42 -16.12 -5.09
CA LEU A 273 -2.43 -16.80 -6.38
C LEU A 273 -3.78 -17.49 -6.59
N VAL A 274 -4.46 -17.17 -7.69
CA VAL A 274 -5.72 -17.79 -8.09
C VAL A 274 -5.55 -18.45 -9.44
N LYS A 275 -5.87 -19.75 -9.54
CA LYS A 275 -5.84 -20.52 -10.78
C LYS A 275 -7.24 -21.05 -11.09
N CYS A 276 -7.74 -20.73 -12.27
CA CYS A 276 -8.99 -21.29 -12.78
C CYS A 276 -8.74 -22.64 -13.44
N ILE A 277 -9.26 -23.70 -12.82
CA ILE A 277 -9.14 -25.08 -13.27
C ILE A 277 -10.26 -25.43 -14.26
N GLN A 278 -11.47 -24.94 -13.98
CA GLN A 278 -12.66 -25.25 -14.77
C GLN A 278 -13.68 -24.12 -14.67
N LEU A 279 -14.30 -23.79 -15.80
CA LEU A 279 -15.52 -22.99 -15.89
C LEU A 279 -16.40 -23.67 -16.93
N LYS A 280 -17.51 -24.24 -16.48
CA LYS A 280 -18.44 -24.99 -17.32
C LYS A 280 -19.87 -24.72 -16.88
N LEU A 281 -20.77 -24.41 -17.81
CA LEU A 281 -22.20 -24.34 -17.55
C LEU A 281 -22.84 -25.67 -17.95
N ASP A 282 -24.01 -26.01 -17.38
CA ASP A 282 -24.71 -27.25 -17.72
C ASP A 282 -25.15 -27.27 -19.20
N LEU A 283 -25.46 -26.10 -19.74
CA LEU A 283 -25.70 -25.87 -21.17
C LEU A 283 -24.48 -25.20 -21.82
N GLU A 284 -23.77 -25.92 -22.69
CA GLU A 284 -22.60 -25.41 -23.43
C GLU A 284 -22.94 -25.22 -24.92
N VAL A 285 -23.62 -24.11 -25.25
CA VAL A 285 -24.05 -23.82 -26.63
C VAL A 285 -23.34 -22.62 -27.26
N GLU A 286 -22.68 -21.79 -26.44
CA GLU A 286 -22.04 -20.56 -26.89
C GLU A 286 -20.81 -20.21 -26.02
N PRO A 287 -19.92 -19.31 -26.49
CA PRO A 287 -18.78 -18.85 -25.72
C PRO A 287 -19.19 -18.04 -24.48
N ILE A 288 -18.55 -18.33 -23.35
CA ILE A 288 -18.69 -17.59 -22.10
C ILE A 288 -17.35 -16.95 -21.74
N PHE A 289 -17.39 -15.69 -21.35
CA PHE A 289 -16.22 -14.93 -20.92
C PHE A 289 -16.35 -14.60 -19.45
N ALA A 290 -15.25 -14.69 -18.70
CA ALA A 290 -15.24 -14.39 -17.29
C ALA A 290 -14.23 -13.29 -16.95
N SER A 291 -14.55 -12.50 -15.94
CA SER A 291 -13.60 -11.62 -15.28
C SER A 291 -13.65 -11.85 -13.78
N MET A 292 -12.52 -11.68 -13.09
CA MET A 292 -12.46 -11.70 -11.64
C MET A 292 -11.65 -10.51 -11.09
N ALA A 293 -12.08 -9.99 -9.94
CA ALA A 293 -11.38 -8.92 -9.22
C ALA A 293 -11.66 -9.00 -7.71
N LEU A 294 -10.79 -8.39 -6.92
CA LEU A 294 -10.99 -8.25 -5.48
C LEU A 294 -11.82 -7.02 -5.15
N TYR A 295 -12.68 -7.14 -4.14
CA TYR A 295 -13.54 -6.08 -3.64
C TYR A 295 -13.50 -6.05 -2.11
N ASP A 296 -13.51 -4.85 -1.54
CA ASP A 296 -13.74 -4.61 -0.11
C ASP A 296 -15.19 -4.14 0.10
N ALA A 297 -16.00 -4.97 0.75
CA ALA A 297 -17.40 -4.65 1.00
C ALA A 297 -17.62 -3.64 2.15
N LYS A 298 -16.62 -3.41 2.99
CA LYS A 298 -16.65 -2.43 4.09
C LYS A 298 -16.31 -1.03 3.57
N GLU A 299 -15.24 -0.92 2.79
CA GLU A 299 -14.81 0.34 2.18
C GLU A 299 -15.61 0.68 0.89
N LYS A 300 -16.41 -0.27 0.39
CA LYS A 300 -17.16 -0.18 -0.88
C LYS A 300 -16.26 0.18 -2.08
N LYS A 301 -15.09 -0.45 -2.14
CA LYS A 301 -14.10 -0.21 -3.20
C LYS A 301 -13.71 -1.51 -3.88
N LYS A 302 -13.46 -1.40 -5.19
CA LYS A 302 -12.75 -2.43 -5.95
C LYS A 302 -11.26 -2.31 -5.62
N LEU A 303 -10.61 -3.43 -5.35
CA LEU A 303 -9.23 -3.48 -4.85
C LEU A 303 -8.20 -3.87 -5.92
N SER A 304 -8.64 -4.28 -7.11
CA SER A 304 -7.75 -4.71 -8.19
C SER A 304 -8.31 -4.39 -9.56
N GLU A 305 -7.47 -4.40 -10.59
CA GLU A 305 -7.96 -4.50 -11.98
C GLU A 305 -8.68 -5.84 -12.23
N ASN A 306 -9.40 -5.92 -13.35
CA ASN A 306 -10.05 -7.15 -13.80
C ASN A 306 -9.02 -8.11 -14.42
N PHE A 307 -8.99 -9.35 -13.92
CA PHE A 307 -8.38 -10.46 -14.64
C PHE A 307 -9.42 -11.13 -15.55
N TYR A 308 -9.22 -11.03 -16.86
CA TYR A 308 -10.08 -11.67 -17.87
C TYR A 308 -9.59 -13.06 -18.25
N PHE A 309 -10.48 -14.04 -18.27
CA PHE A 309 -10.17 -15.42 -18.67
C PHE A 309 -11.39 -16.12 -19.29
N ASP A 310 -11.14 -17.23 -19.99
CA ASP A 310 -12.19 -18.14 -20.44
C ASP A 310 -11.72 -19.59 -20.51
N MET A 311 -12.69 -20.51 -20.52
CA MET A 311 -12.47 -21.96 -20.64
C MET A 311 -13.19 -22.54 -21.86
N ASN A 312 -13.37 -21.71 -22.90
CA ASN A 312 -14.12 -22.11 -24.09
C ASN A 312 -13.40 -23.25 -24.82
N SER A 313 -14.18 -24.24 -25.29
CA SER A 313 -13.66 -25.28 -26.17
C SER A 313 -13.28 -24.70 -27.53
N GLU A 314 -12.40 -25.39 -28.26
CA GLU A 314 -12.01 -24.97 -29.62
C GLU A 314 -13.19 -24.88 -30.59
N ALA A 315 -14.28 -25.62 -30.35
CA ALA A 315 -15.52 -25.51 -31.12
C ALA A 315 -16.25 -24.18 -30.86
N LEU A 316 -16.30 -23.73 -29.60
CA LEU A 316 -16.92 -22.45 -29.24
C LEU A 316 -16.07 -21.27 -29.74
N LYS A 317 -14.75 -21.35 -29.61
CA LYS A 317 -13.85 -20.31 -30.14
C LYS A 317 -13.98 -20.12 -31.65
N ARG A 318 -14.18 -21.22 -32.40
CA ARG A 318 -14.42 -21.18 -33.85
C ARG A 318 -15.67 -20.39 -34.25
N MET A 319 -16.63 -20.23 -33.35
CA MET A 319 -17.82 -19.40 -33.61
C MET A 319 -17.48 -17.89 -33.70
N LEU A 320 -16.29 -17.48 -33.25
CA LEU A 320 -15.86 -16.08 -33.17
C LEU A 320 -14.70 -15.73 -34.12
N THR A 321 -14.25 -16.66 -34.96
CA THR A 321 -13.07 -16.48 -35.82
C THR A 321 -13.21 -15.31 -36.81
N SER A 322 -14.43 -14.92 -37.18
CA SER A 322 -14.66 -13.73 -38.01
C SER A 322 -14.44 -12.40 -37.29
N HIS A 323 -14.44 -12.40 -35.94
CA HIS A 323 -14.34 -11.21 -35.09
C HIS A 323 -13.01 -11.14 -34.33
N ILE A 324 -12.40 -12.29 -34.07
CA ILE A 324 -11.13 -12.41 -33.35
C ILE A 324 -10.12 -13.11 -34.26
N PRO A 325 -9.15 -12.38 -34.84
CA PRO A 325 -8.27 -12.93 -35.87
C PRO A 325 -7.25 -13.93 -35.30
N TYR A 326 -6.70 -13.64 -34.12
CA TYR A 326 -5.75 -14.50 -33.41
C TYR A 326 -5.79 -14.20 -31.91
N SER A 327 -5.12 -15.04 -31.12
CA SER A 327 -5.00 -14.88 -29.67
C SER A 327 -3.55 -15.02 -29.23
N ASP A 328 -3.07 -14.07 -28.45
CA ASP A 328 -1.72 -14.12 -27.87
C ASP A 328 -1.69 -14.97 -26.60
N ILE A 329 -0.52 -15.53 -26.29
CA ILE A 329 -0.38 -16.46 -25.15
C ILE A 329 -0.74 -15.80 -23.81
N SER A 330 -0.57 -14.49 -23.69
CA SER A 330 -0.90 -13.73 -22.49
C SER A 330 -2.42 -13.74 -22.24
N THR A 331 -3.26 -13.53 -23.26
CA THR A 331 -4.72 -13.50 -23.12
C THR A 331 -5.36 -14.88 -22.96
N LEU A 332 -4.56 -15.94 -23.13
CA LEU A 332 -4.91 -17.33 -22.83
C LEU A 332 -4.60 -17.73 -21.37
N SER A 333 -4.15 -16.78 -20.55
CA SER A 333 -3.89 -17.00 -19.13
C SER A 333 -5.15 -17.47 -18.38
N ARG A 334 -4.94 -18.34 -17.40
CA ARG A 334 -5.98 -18.93 -16.54
C ARG A 334 -5.69 -18.71 -15.07
N SER A 335 -4.65 -17.95 -14.76
CA SER A 335 -4.18 -17.75 -13.42
C SER A 335 -3.69 -16.32 -13.24
N CYS A 336 -3.97 -15.76 -12.08
CA CYS A 336 -3.56 -14.43 -11.72
C CYS A 336 -3.04 -14.36 -10.29
N ILE A 337 -2.25 -13.32 -10.03
CA ILE A 337 -1.75 -12.98 -8.69
C ILE A 337 -2.32 -11.62 -8.31
N PHE A 338 -3.04 -11.59 -7.19
CA PHE A 338 -3.54 -10.38 -6.57
C PHE A 338 -2.59 -9.94 -5.44
N ASP A 339 -2.16 -8.68 -5.48
CA ASP A 339 -1.42 -8.06 -4.39
C ASP A 339 -2.39 -7.33 -3.45
N VAL A 340 -2.13 -7.38 -2.15
CA VAL A 340 -2.98 -6.82 -1.09
C VAL A 340 -2.10 -6.12 -0.06
N THR A 341 -2.11 -4.79 -0.09
CA THR A 341 -1.36 -3.92 0.82
C THR A 341 -2.10 -3.73 2.15
N TYR A 342 -3.42 -3.51 2.11
CA TYR A 342 -4.25 -3.32 3.30
C TYR A 342 -5.28 -4.45 3.43
N PRO A 343 -4.92 -5.56 4.10
CA PRO A 343 -5.77 -6.72 4.14
C PRO A 343 -6.97 -6.47 5.07
N SER A 344 -8.17 -6.86 4.64
CA SER A 344 -9.45 -6.55 5.30
C SER A 344 -10.30 -7.79 5.54
N SER A 345 -11.03 -7.81 6.67
CA SER A 345 -11.95 -8.91 7.00
C SER A 345 -13.14 -9.03 6.06
N ASP A 346 -13.36 -8.05 5.19
CA ASP A 346 -14.54 -7.91 4.34
C ASP A 346 -14.21 -8.03 2.84
N MET A 347 -13.12 -8.72 2.51
CA MET A 347 -12.66 -8.96 1.15
C MET A 347 -13.41 -10.10 0.43
N PHE A 348 -13.78 -9.86 -0.83
CA PHE A 348 -14.43 -10.83 -1.71
C PHE A 348 -13.72 -10.92 -3.05
N LEU A 349 -13.62 -12.14 -3.58
CA LEU A 349 -13.28 -12.39 -4.96
C LEU A 349 -14.60 -12.45 -5.76
N VAL A 350 -14.85 -11.45 -6.59
CA VAL A 350 -16.07 -11.36 -7.41
C VAL A 350 -15.74 -11.83 -8.81
N ILE A 351 -16.56 -12.73 -9.35
CA ILE A 351 -16.45 -13.26 -10.71
C ILE A 351 -17.69 -12.85 -11.50
N LYS A 352 -17.51 -12.21 -12.65
CA LYS A 352 -18.59 -11.82 -13.57
C LYS A 352 -18.48 -12.62 -14.85
N LEU A 353 -19.62 -13.03 -15.39
CA LEU A 353 -19.76 -13.75 -16.65
C LEU A 353 -20.46 -12.90 -17.70
N GLU A 354 -19.93 -12.92 -18.91
CA GLU A 354 -20.47 -12.27 -20.10
C GLU A 354 -20.71 -13.31 -21.20
N LYS A 355 -21.69 -13.05 -22.05
CA LYS A 355 -21.95 -13.83 -23.27
C LYS A 355 -22.09 -12.93 -24.48
N VAL A 356 -22.15 -13.51 -25.68
CA VAL A 356 -22.41 -12.77 -26.91
C VAL A 356 -23.82 -12.17 -26.88
N LEU A 357 -23.96 -10.92 -27.36
CA LEU A 357 -25.25 -10.21 -27.43
C LEU A 357 -26.25 -10.97 -28.32
N GLN A 358 -27.45 -11.25 -27.80
CA GLN A 358 -28.50 -12.01 -28.50
C GLN A 358 -29.90 -11.38 -28.43
N GLY A 359 -30.19 -10.53 -27.46
CA GLY A 359 -31.53 -9.97 -27.25
C GLY A 359 -31.83 -9.80 -25.77
N ASP A 360 -33.09 -10.02 -25.39
CA ASP A 360 -33.51 -9.95 -23.99
C ASP A 360 -32.80 -11.03 -23.16
N ILE A 361 -32.07 -10.61 -22.13
CA ILE A 361 -31.35 -11.49 -21.22
C ILE A 361 -32.27 -12.46 -20.48
N SER A 362 -33.52 -12.08 -20.24
CA SER A 362 -34.50 -12.93 -19.56
C SER A 362 -34.95 -14.10 -20.41
N GLU A 363 -35.11 -13.90 -21.71
CA GLU A 363 -35.39 -14.96 -22.67
C GLU A 363 -34.14 -15.80 -22.94
N CYS A 364 -32.99 -15.15 -23.14
CA CYS A 364 -31.73 -15.83 -23.48
C CYS A 364 -31.15 -16.67 -22.34
N ALA A 365 -31.45 -16.33 -21.07
CA ALA A 365 -31.02 -17.09 -19.90
C ALA A 365 -31.97 -18.22 -19.53
N GLU A 366 -33.22 -18.24 -20.02
CA GLU A 366 -34.19 -19.28 -19.66
C GLU A 366 -33.72 -20.72 -19.98
N PRO A 367 -33.11 -21.01 -21.14
CA PRO A 367 -32.60 -22.34 -21.47
C PRO A 367 -31.48 -22.83 -20.55
N TYR A 368 -30.82 -21.91 -19.84
CA TYR A 368 -29.77 -22.25 -18.87
C TYR A 368 -30.33 -22.58 -17.49
N VAL A 369 -31.49 -22.01 -17.12
CA VAL A 369 -32.09 -22.19 -15.79
C VAL A 369 -33.04 -23.39 -15.76
N LYS A 370 -33.72 -23.68 -16.87
CA LYS A 370 -34.64 -24.81 -17.01
C LYS A 370 -34.12 -25.77 -18.06
N ASP A 371 -34.34 -27.07 -17.87
CA ASP A 371 -34.05 -28.06 -18.90
C ASP A 371 -34.88 -27.79 -20.16
N ASP A 372 -34.22 -27.26 -21.19
CA ASP A 372 -34.83 -27.01 -22.49
C ASP A 372 -34.76 -28.27 -23.37
N LYS A 373 -35.93 -28.70 -23.88
CA LYS A 373 -36.02 -29.84 -24.80
C LYS A 373 -35.50 -29.52 -26.20
N ASN A 374 -35.30 -28.25 -26.54
CA ASN A 374 -34.92 -27.78 -27.88
C ASN A 374 -33.45 -27.29 -27.97
N ARG A 375 -32.51 -28.03 -27.37
CA ARG A 375 -31.07 -27.67 -27.32
C ARG A 375 -30.47 -27.33 -28.68
N ASP A 376 -30.84 -28.05 -29.74
CA ASP A 376 -30.30 -27.82 -31.09
C ASP A 376 -30.74 -26.47 -31.67
N LYS A 377 -31.97 -26.04 -31.40
CA LYS A 377 -32.48 -24.73 -31.81
C LYS A 377 -31.75 -23.60 -31.09
N VAL A 378 -31.52 -23.76 -29.78
CA VAL A 378 -30.76 -22.79 -28.97
C VAL A 378 -29.34 -22.67 -29.51
N LYS A 379 -28.69 -23.80 -29.81
CA LYS A 379 -27.35 -23.83 -30.40
C LYS A 379 -27.29 -23.17 -31.78
N ALA A 380 -28.26 -23.43 -32.66
CA ALA A 380 -28.32 -22.80 -33.98
C ALA A 380 -28.46 -21.27 -33.87
N ASN A 381 -29.31 -20.79 -32.96
CA ASN A 381 -29.47 -19.37 -32.68
C ASN A 381 -28.16 -18.74 -32.15
N ALA A 382 -27.47 -19.44 -31.24
CA ALA A 382 -26.19 -18.99 -30.70
C ALA A 382 -25.11 -18.87 -31.78
N VAL A 383 -25.03 -19.83 -32.71
CA VAL A 383 -24.12 -19.76 -33.87
C VAL A 383 -24.42 -18.54 -34.73
N ALA A 384 -25.69 -18.33 -35.11
CA ALA A 384 -26.11 -17.19 -35.94
C ALA A 384 -25.86 -15.83 -35.26
N ALA A 385 -25.92 -15.79 -33.92
CA ALA A 385 -25.60 -14.62 -33.13
C ALA A 385 -24.09 -14.38 -33.04
N CYS A 386 -23.27 -15.41 -32.81
CA CYS A 386 -21.80 -15.28 -32.78
C CYS A 386 -21.24 -14.81 -34.12
N GLU A 387 -21.78 -15.33 -35.23
CA GLU A 387 -21.39 -14.90 -36.58
C GLU A 387 -21.65 -13.40 -36.80
N ARG A 388 -22.79 -12.88 -36.33
CA ARG A 388 -23.21 -11.50 -36.63
C ARG A 388 -22.81 -10.48 -35.56
N LEU A 389 -22.84 -10.87 -34.29
CA LEU A 389 -22.71 -10.01 -33.11
C LEU A 389 -21.54 -10.43 -32.21
N GLY A 390 -20.67 -11.35 -32.63
CA GLY A 390 -19.58 -11.89 -31.80
C GLY A 390 -18.62 -10.85 -31.22
N LYS A 391 -18.60 -9.63 -31.77
CA LYS A 391 -17.87 -8.46 -31.26
C LYS A 391 -18.48 -7.86 -29.99
N TYR A 392 -19.80 -7.96 -29.81
CA TYR A 392 -20.52 -7.33 -28.71
C TYR A 392 -20.91 -8.35 -27.64
N ARG A 393 -20.69 -7.96 -26.40
CA ARG A 393 -21.00 -8.78 -25.22
C ARG A 393 -22.16 -8.19 -24.46
N MET A 394 -22.84 -9.02 -23.70
CA MET A 394 -23.86 -8.61 -22.74
C MET A 394 -23.59 -9.25 -21.38
N PRO A 395 -23.94 -8.57 -20.27
CA PRO A 395 -23.82 -9.14 -18.94
C PRO A 395 -24.70 -10.40 -18.81
N PHE A 396 -24.17 -11.46 -18.18
CA PHE A 396 -24.88 -12.75 -18.10
C PHE A 396 -25.17 -13.19 -16.66
N ALA A 397 -24.12 -13.36 -15.86
CA ALA A 397 -24.23 -13.86 -14.50
C ALA A 397 -23.04 -13.41 -13.65
N TRP A 398 -23.11 -13.60 -12.34
CA TRP A 398 -22.00 -13.31 -11.44
C TRP A 398 -22.02 -14.24 -10.22
N THR A 399 -20.89 -14.34 -9.54
CA THR A 399 -20.76 -15.02 -8.25
C THR A 399 -19.66 -14.34 -7.42
N ALA A 400 -19.61 -14.61 -6.12
CA ALA A 400 -18.60 -14.04 -5.25
C ALA A 400 -18.19 -15.04 -4.17
N ILE A 401 -16.90 -15.00 -3.81
CA ILE A 401 -16.29 -15.88 -2.83
C ILE A 401 -15.74 -15.02 -1.70
N TYR A 402 -16.15 -15.32 -0.47
CA TYR A 402 -15.65 -14.61 0.70
C TYR A 402 -14.23 -15.09 1.06
N VAL A 403 -13.24 -14.21 0.94
CA VAL A 403 -11.80 -14.58 1.06
C VAL A 403 -11.48 -15.11 2.46
N MET A 404 -12.14 -14.59 3.50
CA MET A 404 -11.96 -15.06 4.87
C MET A 404 -12.33 -16.54 5.07
N ASN A 405 -13.31 -17.06 4.32
CA ASN A 405 -13.67 -18.47 4.40
C ASN A 405 -12.55 -19.38 3.85
N ILE A 406 -11.70 -18.85 2.97
CA ILE A 406 -10.55 -19.54 2.41
C ILE A 406 -9.45 -19.63 3.47
N ILE A 407 -9.16 -18.50 4.12
CA ILE A 407 -8.10 -18.37 5.14
C ILE A 407 -8.41 -19.24 6.36
N ASN A 408 -9.66 -19.27 6.81
CA ASN A 408 -10.09 -20.07 7.98
C ASN A 408 -10.23 -21.57 7.71
N GLY A 409 -10.10 -22.01 6.46
CA GLY A 409 -10.14 -23.42 6.07
C GLY A 409 -11.55 -24.04 5.91
N VAL A 410 -11.57 -25.18 5.21
CA VAL A 410 -12.75 -25.85 4.61
C VAL A 410 -13.84 -26.28 5.61
N ASN A 411 -13.54 -26.38 6.91
CA ASN A 411 -14.53 -26.77 7.94
C ASN A 411 -15.68 -25.75 8.13
N SER A 412 -15.56 -24.54 7.55
CA SER A 412 -16.65 -23.56 7.47
C SER A 412 -17.54 -23.75 6.24
N LEU A 413 -17.02 -24.28 5.13
CA LEU A 413 -17.70 -24.37 3.83
C LEU A 413 -18.65 -25.59 3.72
N GLU A 414 -18.35 -26.71 4.39
CA GLU A 414 -19.21 -27.91 4.31
C GLU A 414 -20.52 -27.82 5.12
N ARG A 415 -20.63 -26.90 6.09
CA ARG A 415 -21.91 -26.69 6.78
C ARG A 415 -22.96 -25.98 5.92
N ASP A 416 -22.55 -25.39 4.79
CA ASP A 416 -23.41 -24.58 3.93
C ASP A 416 -23.88 -25.32 2.65
N SER A 417 -23.53 -26.60 2.47
CA SER A 417 -23.88 -27.36 1.26
C SER A 417 -24.26 -28.82 1.51
N GLY A 418 -25.38 -29.06 2.22
CA GLY A 418 -26.05 -30.38 2.15
C GLY A 418 -27.06 -30.70 3.26
N SER A 419 -28.35 -30.69 2.93
CA SER A 419 -29.24 -31.87 2.98
C SER A 419 -30.72 -31.47 2.99
N ASP A 420 -31.36 -31.54 1.82
CA ASP A 420 -32.81 -31.74 1.71
C ASP A 420 -33.05 -32.56 0.44
N LYS A 421 -32.97 -33.88 0.58
CA LYS A 421 -33.72 -34.92 -0.15
C LYS A 421 -33.05 -36.28 0.03
N GLU A 422 -33.59 -37.09 0.92
CA GLU A 422 -33.92 -38.49 0.66
C GLU A 422 -34.73 -39.05 1.85
N SER A 423 -36.00 -39.38 1.61
CA SER A 423 -36.72 -40.45 2.32
C SER A 423 -38.10 -40.66 1.70
N THR A 424 -38.13 -41.41 0.60
CA THR A 424 -39.30 -42.20 0.21
C THR A 424 -38.90 -43.66 0.19
N GLY A 425 -39.53 -44.44 1.05
CA GLY A 425 -39.66 -45.89 0.90
C GLY A 425 -38.65 -46.72 1.69
N SER A 426 -39.06 -47.17 2.88
CA SER A 426 -39.10 -48.61 3.18
C SER A 426 -39.92 -48.85 4.44
N ASN A 427 -41.02 -49.57 4.24
CA ASN A 427 -41.86 -50.15 5.27
C ASN A 427 -41.03 -51.07 6.17
N SER A 428 -41.16 -50.93 7.49
CA SER A 428 -41.15 -52.09 8.37
C SER A 428 -41.99 -51.81 9.61
N LEU A 429 -42.91 -52.74 9.80
CA LEU A 429 -43.86 -52.89 10.90
C LEU A 429 -43.14 -52.93 12.25
N ASP A 430 -43.66 -52.24 13.27
CA ASP A 430 -44.30 -52.91 14.41
C ASP A 430 -44.79 -51.91 15.50
N ARG A 431 -46.11 -51.96 15.71
CA ARG A 431 -46.83 -52.05 17.00
C ARG A 431 -46.81 -50.90 18.04
N LYS A 432 -48.04 -50.38 18.23
CA LYS A 432 -48.70 -49.86 19.45
C LYS A 432 -48.29 -48.44 19.89
N SER A 433 -49.14 -47.41 19.73
CA SER A 433 -50.30 -47.02 20.58
C SER A 433 -49.93 -47.03 22.08
N SER A 434 -50.12 -46.00 22.91
CA SER A 434 -50.99 -44.82 22.89
C SER A 434 -50.83 -44.12 24.26
N SER A 435 -51.26 -42.85 24.35
CA SER A 435 -51.73 -42.15 25.57
C SER A 435 -50.68 -41.83 26.66
N SER A 436 -50.77 -40.81 27.49
CA SER A 436 -51.49 -39.53 27.56
C SER A 436 -51.16 -38.97 28.95
N SER A 437 -50.96 -37.67 29.06
CA SER A 437 -51.38 -36.84 30.20
C SER A 437 -50.69 -36.97 31.57
N PHE A 438 -50.71 -35.83 32.28
CA PHE A 438 -50.49 -35.61 33.72
C PHE A 438 -49.01 -35.69 34.17
N ASP A 439 -48.42 -34.74 34.90
CA ASP A 439 -48.94 -33.74 35.85
C ASP A 439 -47.80 -32.72 36.08
N GLN A 440 -48.04 -31.41 35.93
CA GLN A 440 -48.28 -30.45 37.02
C GLN A 440 -47.08 -30.07 37.92
N PHE A 441 -46.77 -28.78 37.82
CA PHE A 441 -46.59 -27.84 38.93
C PHE A 441 -45.34 -27.87 39.84
N ARG A 442 -44.59 -26.77 39.65
CA ARG A 442 -44.26 -25.71 40.63
C ARG A 442 -42.96 -25.80 41.44
N LYS A 443 -42.27 -24.64 41.34
CA LYS A 443 -41.70 -23.79 42.40
C LYS A 443 -40.20 -23.92 42.72
N ARG A 444 -39.51 -22.84 42.31
CA ARG A 444 -38.65 -21.92 43.09
C ARG A 444 -37.32 -22.41 43.68
N ALA A 445 -36.29 -21.68 43.23
CA ALA A 445 -35.28 -20.95 44.00
C ALA A 445 -34.18 -21.73 44.74
N SER A 446 -32.97 -21.54 44.22
CA SER A 446 -31.71 -21.22 44.92
C SER A 446 -31.62 -21.58 46.41
N ASP A 447 -30.68 -22.45 46.77
CA ASP A 447 -29.52 -22.01 47.56
C ASP A 447 -28.41 -23.08 47.70
N MET A 448 -27.19 -22.57 47.80
CA MET A 448 -26.03 -23.07 48.56
C MET A 448 -25.43 -24.47 48.28
N GLY A 449 -24.20 -24.44 47.74
CA GLY A 449 -23.02 -24.55 48.61
C GLY A 449 -22.35 -25.92 48.78
N SER A 450 -21.15 -26.04 48.17
CA SER A 450 -19.95 -26.75 48.64
C SER A 450 -19.95 -28.29 48.74
N LEU A 451 -19.07 -28.95 47.97
CA LEU A 451 -17.91 -29.67 48.50
C LEU A 451 -17.10 -30.36 47.39
N THR A 452 -15.81 -30.46 47.67
CA THR A 452 -14.67 -30.78 46.80
C THR A 452 -14.48 -32.28 46.56
N ARG A 453 -14.05 -32.69 45.35
CA ARG A 453 -12.86 -33.56 45.11
C ARG A 453 -12.66 -33.98 43.63
N ARG A 454 -11.50 -33.54 43.10
CA ARG A 454 -10.54 -34.19 42.18
C ARG A 454 -11.02 -35.24 41.15
N GLY A 455 -10.67 -34.99 39.88
CA GLY A 455 -10.30 -36.04 38.93
C GLY A 455 -10.38 -35.66 37.45
N SER A 456 -9.26 -35.17 36.90
CA SER A 456 -8.75 -35.42 35.52
C SER A 456 -9.73 -35.86 34.42
N LEU A 457 -9.94 -35.03 33.38
CA LEU A 457 -9.63 -35.39 31.98
C LEU A 457 -9.83 -34.18 31.06
N GLU A 458 -8.80 -33.90 30.28
CA GLU A 458 -8.77 -32.89 29.22
C GLU A 458 -9.87 -33.13 28.16
N ARG A 459 -10.53 -32.05 27.72
CA ARG A 459 -10.82 -31.81 26.29
C ARG A 459 -11.25 -30.36 26.04
N ARG A 460 -10.33 -29.68 25.35
CA ARG A 460 -10.37 -28.38 24.67
C ARG A 460 -11.76 -27.91 24.19
N SER A 461 -12.21 -26.74 24.67
CA SER A 461 -13.08 -25.83 23.91
C SER A 461 -12.40 -24.47 23.82
N ASN A 462 -11.81 -24.16 22.66
CA ASN A 462 -11.09 -22.90 22.46
C ASN A 462 -11.48 -22.25 21.12
N SER A 463 -12.78 -22.08 20.85
CA SER A 463 -13.26 -21.52 19.58
C SER A 463 -14.11 -20.26 19.68
N GLU A 464 -14.30 -19.64 20.86
CA GLU A 464 -15.26 -18.53 20.98
C GLU A 464 -14.75 -17.24 21.62
N LYS A 465 -13.44 -17.10 21.88
CA LYS A 465 -12.87 -15.84 22.38
C LYS A 465 -11.58 -15.41 21.67
N ARG A 466 -11.66 -15.10 20.39
CA ARG A 466 -10.78 -14.12 19.71
C ARG A 466 -11.60 -13.39 18.63
N ARG A 467 -12.23 -12.26 18.98
CA ARG A 467 -12.86 -11.33 18.02
C ARG A 467 -12.27 -9.94 18.14
N SER A 468 -10.95 -9.87 17.99
CA SER A 468 -10.23 -8.64 17.67
C SER A 468 -9.07 -9.06 16.80
N TRP A 469 -9.31 -9.22 15.50
CA TRP A 469 -8.24 -9.39 14.54
C TRP A 469 -7.60 -8.02 14.33
N SER A 470 -6.30 -7.89 14.60
CA SER A 470 -5.54 -6.74 14.10
C SER A 470 -5.33 -6.92 12.58
N PRO A 471 -5.14 -5.85 11.80
CA PRO A 471 -4.75 -5.95 10.40
C PRO A 471 -3.48 -6.79 10.17
N GLU A 472 -2.54 -6.77 11.13
CA GLU A 472 -1.29 -7.54 11.11
C GLU A 472 -1.52 -9.05 11.28
N ASP A 473 -2.44 -9.44 12.18
CA ASP A 473 -2.84 -10.85 12.36
C ASP A 473 -3.52 -11.39 11.07
N PHE A 474 -4.24 -10.51 10.36
CA PHE A 474 -4.89 -10.89 9.10
C PHE A 474 -3.90 -10.98 7.94
N GLY A 475 -2.94 -10.05 7.85
CA GLY A 475 -1.85 -10.07 6.87
C GLY A 475 -1.02 -11.35 6.95
N SER A 476 -0.54 -11.70 8.15
CA SER A 476 0.20 -12.96 8.37
C SER A 476 -0.59 -14.22 7.99
N SER A 477 -1.92 -14.17 8.10
CA SER A 477 -2.81 -15.27 7.68
C SER A 477 -2.92 -15.39 6.16
N LEU A 478 -2.81 -14.29 5.40
CA LEU A 478 -2.80 -14.30 3.93
C LEU A 478 -1.54 -14.93 3.34
N ASP A 479 -0.41 -14.86 4.05
CA ASP A 479 0.85 -15.41 3.55
C ASP A 479 0.99 -16.92 3.84
N THR A 480 0.25 -17.44 4.82
CA THR A 480 0.46 -18.79 5.37
C THR A 480 -0.76 -19.72 5.29
N PHE A 481 -1.88 -19.28 4.70
CA PHE A 481 -3.06 -20.15 4.59
C PHE A 481 -2.80 -21.37 3.70
N ARG A 482 -3.46 -22.49 4.03
CA ARG A 482 -3.33 -23.72 3.26
C ARG A 482 -4.00 -23.55 1.89
N PRO A 483 -3.37 -23.96 0.78
CA PRO A 483 -4.02 -23.96 -0.53
C PRO A 483 -5.38 -24.65 -0.50
N VAL A 484 -6.39 -24.02 -1.10
CA VAL A 484 -7.76 -24.52 -1.15
C VAL A 484 -8.23 -24.60 -2.60
N THR A 485 -8.82 -25.74 -2.96
CA THR A 485 -9.58 -25.87 -4.19
C THR A 485 -11.06 -25.66 -3.90
N LEU A 486 -11.63 -24.56 -4.39
CA LEU A 486 -13.05 -24.23 -4.24
C LEU A 486 -13.83 -24.63 -5.49
N THR A 487 -15.05 -25.13 -5.26
CA THR A 487 -16.00 -25.42 -6.33
C THR A 487 -17.27 -24.61 -6.08
N VAL A 488 -17.61 -23.72 -7.02
CA VAL A 488 -18.86 -22.96 -7.01
C VAL A 488 -19.79 -23.57 -8.05
N SER A 489 -20.98 -24.00 -7.63
CA SER A 489 -21.92 -24.77 -8.45
C SER A 489 -23.05 -23.93 -9.07
N SER A 490 -23.07 -22.62 -8.81
CA SER A 490 -24.20 -21.76 -9.16
C SER A 490 -23.76 -20.31 -9.36
N PHE A 491 -24.30 -19.67 -10.39
CA PHE A 491 -24.08 -18.26 -10.70
C PHE A 491 -25.39 -17.49 -10.59
N PHE A 492 -25.40 -16.33 -9.95
CA PHE A 492 -26.56 -15.46 -9.90
C PHE A 492 -26.78 -14.83 -11.27
N LYS A 493 -27.99 -14.95 -11.82
CA LYS A 493 -28.37 -14.27 -13.06
C LYS A 493 -28.21 -12.76 -12.89
N GLN A 494 -27.55 -12.10 -13.84
CA GLN A 494 -27.47 -10.64 -13.85
C GLN A 494 -28.86 -10.04 -14.13
N VAL A 495 -29.28 -9.07 -13.31
CA VAL A 495 -30.51 -8.30 -13.51
C VAL A 495 -30.11 -6.88 -13.92
N THR A 496 -30.59 -6.45 -15.09
CA THR A 496 -30.20 -5.16 -15.72
C THR A 496 -31.16 -4.02 -15.40
N GLU A 497 -32.19 -4.25 -14.59
CA GLU A 497 -33.30 -3.29 -14.39
C GLU A 497 -33.02 -2.17 -13.38
N ASN A 498 -31.98 -2.27 -12.56
CA ASN A 498 -31.67 -1.25 -11.54
C ASN A 498 -30.45 -0.41 -11.94
N ASN A 499 -30.64 0.92 -11.97
CA ASN A 499 -29.62 1.92 -12.32
C ASN A 499 -28.48 2.08 -11.27
N LYS A 500 -28.19 1.05 -10.46
CA LYS A 500 -27.27 1.09 -9.31
C LYS A 500 -26.50 -0.22 -9.13
N LEU A 501 -25.86 -0.68 -10.20
CA LEU A 501 -25.16 -1.96 -10.27
C LEU A 501 -24.12 -2.14 -9.14
N ASP A 502 -23.30 -1.14 -8.86
CA ASP A 502 -22.22 -1.25 -7.87
C ASP A 502 -22.73 -1.17 -6.42
N GLU A 503 -23.67 -0.27 -6.11
CA GLU A 503 -24.26 -0.16 -4.76
C GLU A 503 -25.04 -1.42 -4.38
N ASP A 504 -25.75 -2.02 -5.33
CA ASP A 504 -26.47 -3.27 -5.08
C ASP A 504 -25.48 -4.45 -4.94
N LEU A 505 -24.38 -4.47 -5.71
CA LEU A 505 -23.32 -5.48 -5.55
C LEU A 505 -22.76 -5.49 -4.11
N TYR A 506 -22.38 -4.34 -3.56
CA TYR A 506 -21.83 -4.29 -2.20
C TYR A 506 -22.81 -4.76 -1.13
N LYS A 507 -24.12 -4.50 -1.29
CA LYS A 507 -25.15 -5.05 -0.41
C LYS A 507 -25.20 -6.58 -0.51
N PHE A 508 -25.18 -7.13 -1.72
CA PHE A 508 -25.15 -8.58 -1.91
C PHE A 508 -23.88 -9.22 -1.32
N LEU A 509 -22.72 -8.57 -1.44
CA LEU A 509 -21.48 -9.06 -0.81
C LEU A 509 -21.58 -9.09 0.72
N GLN A 510 -22.19 -8.07 1.34
CA GLN A 510 -22.42 -8.07 2.78
C GLN A 510 -23.41 -9.16 3.20
N ASP A 511 -24.47 -9.38 2.41
CA ASP A 511 -25.44 -10.44 2.65
C ASP A 511 -24.81 -11.84 2.52
N LEU A 512 -23.85 -12.04 1.62
CA LEU A 512 -23.11 -13.29 1.47
C LEU A 512 -22.32 -13.72 2.72
N LYS A 513 -22.05 -12.80 3.67
CA LYS A 513 -21.42 -13.15 4.95
C LYS A 513 -22.34 -13.87 5.93
N ARG A 514 -23.65 -13.76 5.76
CA ARG A 514 -24.65 -14.28 6.69
C ARG A 514 -25.57 -15.25 5.94
N PRO A 515 -25.87 -16.44 6.46
CA PRO A 515 -26.89 -17.31 5.85
C PRO A 515 -28.27 -16.65 6.00
N CYS A 516 -28.65 -15.80 5.03
CA CYS A 516 -29.90 -15.05 5.00
C CYS A 516 -30.78 -15.46 3.81
N SER A 517 -32.10 -15.45 4.03
CA SER A 517 -33.15 -15.85 3.08
C SER A 517 -33.26 -14.99 1.80
N VAL A 518 -32.50 -13.89 1.69
CA VAL A 518 -32.55 -12.93 0.57
C VAL A 518 -32.01 -13.55 -0.72
N MET A 519 -30.99 -14.42 -0.63
CA MET A 519 -30.39 -15.07 -1.81
C MET A 519 -31.32 -16.08 -2.49
N LYS A 520 -32.33 -16.62 -1.80
CA LYS A 520 -33.34 -17.51 -2.41
C LYS A 520 -34.19 -16.81 -3.49
N LYS A 521 -34.16 -15.47 -3.56
CA LYS A 521 -34.89 -14.69 -4.57
C LYS A 521 -34.14 -14.53 -5.89
N LEU A 522 -32.81 -14.70 -5.90
CA LEU A 522 -32.02 -14.58 -7.13
C LEU A 522 -32.12 -15.88 -7.93
N LYS A 523 -32.47 -15.77 -9.21
CA LYS A 523 -32.43 -16.93 -10.11
C LYS A 523 -30.97 -17.31 -10.37
N CYS A 524 -30.69 -18.59 -10.29
CA CYS A 524 -29.35 -19.12 -10.50
C CYS A 524 -29.24 -19.84 -11.83
N ILE A 525 -28.09 -19.66 -12.49
CA ILE A 525 -27.66 -20.44 -13.64
C ILE A 525 -26.73 -21.55 -13.11
N PRO A 526 -27.10 -22.83 -13.29
CA PRO A 526 -26.30 -23.95 -12.85
C PRO A 526 -25.04 -24.09 -13.70
N GLY A 527 -23.95 -24.47 -13.03
CA GLY A 527 -22.66 -24.69 -13.65
C GLY A 527 -21.61 -25.08 -12.63
N THR A 528 -20.35 -25.04 -13.01
CA THR A 528 -19.22 -25.38 -12.15
C THR A 528 -18.06 -24.45 -12.46
N LEU A 529 -17.66 -23.67 -11.47
CA LEU A 529 -16.39 -22.94 -11.43
C LEU A 529 -15.49 -23.59 -10.38
N LYS A 530 -14.35 -24.12 -10.81
CA LYS A 530 -13.33 -24.70 -9.94
C LYS A 530 -12.10 -23.82 -9.91
N LEU A 531 -11.80 -23.25 -8.75
CA LEU A 531 -10.64 -22.39 -8.51
C LEU A 531 -9.68 -23.06 -7.53
N ASP A 532 -8.38 -22.95 -7.80
CA ASP A 532 -7.32 -23.28 -6.87
C ASP A 532 -6.71 -21.97 -6.35
N ILE A 533 -6.77 -21.76 -5.04
CA ILE A 533 -6.39 -20.50 -4.38
C ILE A 533 -5.32 -20.80 -3.34
N SER A 534 -4.17 -20.14 -3.44
CA SER A 534 -3.02 -20.34 -2.56
C SER A 534 -2.28 -19.04 -2.28
N PRO A 535 -1.46 -18.96 -1.22
CA PRO A 535 -0.43 -17.93 -1.15
C PRO A 535 0.47 -17.99 -2.40
N CYS A 536 0.94 -16.83 -2.88
CA CYS A 536 1.88 -16.79 -3.98
C CYS A 536 3.26 -17.28 -3.50
N PRO A 537 3.93 -18.19 -4.23
CA PRO A 537 5.33 -18.51 -3.94
C PRO A 537 6.23 -17.29 -4.16
N GLU A 538 7.38 -17.25 -3.48
CA GLU A 538 8.36 -16.15 -3.59
C GLU A 538 8.84 -15.94 -5.04
N GLU A 539 9.08 -17.02 -5.78
CA GLU A 539 9.51 -17.00 -7.18
C GLU A 539 8.50 -17.72 -8.09
N PRO A 540 7.44 -17.03 -8.53
CA PRO A 540 6.42 -17.65 -9.36
C PRO A 540 6.93 -17.80 -10.82
N LYS A 541 6.85 -19.02 -11.35
CA LYS A 541 7.28 -19.35 -12.72
C LYS A 541 6.25 -18.92 -13.76
N TYR A 542 6.72 -18.58 -14.96
CA TYR A 542 5.87 -18.16 -16.09
C TYR A 542 4.99 -16.96 -15.75
N CYS A 543 5.53 -15.97 -15.02
CA CYS A 543 4.75 -14.80 -14.64
C CYS A 543 4.96 -13.61 -15.58
N LEU A 544 3.88 -12.86 -15.77
CA LEU A 544 3.87 -11.58 -16.46
C LEU A 544 3.47 -10.48 -15.48
N THR A 545 4.16 -9.34 -15.54
CA THR A 545 3.73 -8.11 -14.85
C THR A 545 2.41 -7.60 -15.42
N PRO A 546 1.76 -6.63 -14.77
CA PRO A 546 0.55 -6.03 -15.32
C PRO A 546 0.75 -5.36 -16.71
N GLU A 547 1.97 -4.98 -17.06
CA GLU A 547 2.34 -4.42 -18.38
C GLU A 547 2.64 -5.50 -19.43
N LEU A 548 2.48 -6.79 -19.09
CA LEU A 548 2.85 -7.97 -19.89
C LEU A 548 4.36 -8.22 -20.03
N VAL A 549 5.18 -7.70 -19.10
CA VAL A 549 6.63 -7.96 -19.07
C VAL A 549 6.93 -9.25 -18.32
N ARG A 550 7.90 -10.04 -18.80
CA ARG A 550 8.25 -11.35 -18.25
C ARG A 550 9.04 -11.25 -16.94
N LEU A 551 8.68 -12.10 -15.98
CA LEU A 551 9.39 -12.23 -14.69
C LEU A 551 10.37 -13.38 -14.66
N HIS A 552 11.44 -13.22 -13.89
CA HIS A 552 12.38 -14.27 -13.57
C HIS A 552 11.82 -15.18 -12.46
N PRO A 553 11.88 -16.52 -12.60
CA PRO A 553 12.32 -17.28 -13.77
C PRO A 553 11.20 -17.49 -14.82
N TYR A 554 11.55 -17.38 -16.11
CA TYR A 554 10.67 -17.70 -17.25
C TYR A 554 11.30 -18.83 -18.08
N PRO A 555 10.98 -20.11 -17.78
CA PRO A 555 11.75 -21.25 -18.32
C PRO A 555 11.64 -21.45 -19.84
N ASP A 556 10.47 -21.21 -20.43
CA ASP A 556 10.22 -21.34 -21.86
C ASP A 556 9.07 -20.42 -22.33
N GLU A 557 8.91 -20.27 -23.65
CA GLU A 557 7.87 -19.42 -24.25
C GLU A 557 6.54 -20.14 -24.52
N LYS A 558 6.43 -21.43 -24.18
CA LYS A 558 5.25 -22.26 -24.49
C LYS A 558 4.31 -22.40 -23.29
N GLY A 559 4.81 -22.21 -22.08
CA GLY A 559 4.04 -22.23 -20.86
C GLY A 559 2.96 -21.15 -20.85
N ARG A 560 1.74 -21.53 -20.45
CA ARG A 560 0.67 -20.55 -20.23
C ARG A 560 1.06 -19.65 -19.04
N PRO A 561 1.08 -18.32 -19.21
CA PRO A 561 1.54 -17.43 -18.17
C PRO A 561 0.51 -17.22 -17.06
N THR A 562 0.99 -16.92 -15.86
CA THR A 562 0.23 -16.32 -14.77
C THR A 562 0.40 -14.80 -14.81
N LYS A 563 -0.69 -14.04 -14.70
CA LYS A 563 -0.64 -12.57 -14.77
C LYS A 563 -0.72 -11.94 -13.38
N GLU A 564 0.20 -11.05 -13.06
CA GLU A 564 -0.02 -10.12 -11.96
C GLU A 564 -1.08 -9.10 -12.36
N VAL A 565 -1.95 -8.76 -11.41
CA VAL A 565 -2.93 -7.70 -11.59
C VAL A 565 -2.53 -6.46 -10.82
N VAL A 566 -2.81 -5.28 -11.37
CA VAL A 566 -2.64 -4.01 -10.64
C VAL A 566 -3.54 -3.98 -9.40
N GLU A 567 -2.96 -3.70 -8.23
CA GLU A 567 -3.68 -3.37 -7.01
C GLU A 567 -4.21 -1.93 -7.06
N ILE A 568 -5.44 -1.73 -6.57
CA ILE A 568 -6.08 -0.44 -6.34
C ILE A 568 -6.33 -0.33 -4.83
N PRO A 569 -5.36 0.17 -4.06
CA PRO A 569 -5.44 0.13 -2.60
C PRO A 569 -6.61 1.00 -2.09
N PRO A 570 -7.31 0.59 -1.02
CA PRO A 570 -8.45 1.34 -0.51
C PRO A 570 -8.05 2.67 0.15
N ARG A 571 -6.77 2.81 0.49
CA ARG A 571 -6.13 3.95 1.18
C ARG A 571 -4.82 4.30 0.49
N GLU A 572 -4.36 5.52 0.70
CA GLU A 572 -3.10 6.02 0.14
C GLU A 572 -1.90 5.19 0.61
N VAL A 573 -0.99 4.87 -0.32
CA VAL A 573 0.23 4.09 -0.04
C VAL A 573 1.45 5.00 -0.20
N PHE A 574 2.16 5.23 0.89
CA PHE A 574 3.32 6.13 0.95
C PHE A 574 4.62 5.40 0.59
N VAL A 575 4.71 4.96 -0.67
CA VAL A 575 5.91 4.29 -1.20
C VAL A 575 6.31 4.94 -2.53
N PRO A 576 7.61 5.23 -2.75
CA PRO A 576 8.13 5.70 -4.02
C PRO A 576 7.86 4.73 -5.18
N HIS A 577 7.73 5.26 -6.39
CA HIS A 577 7.74 4.42 -7.59
C HIS A 577 9.08 3.68 -7.73
N TYR A 578 9.01 2.36 -7.91
CA TYR A 578 10.19 1.53 -8.09
C TYR A 578 10.51 1.25 -9.57
N LEU A 579 9.47 1.12 -10.40
CA LEU A 579 9.54 0.68 -11.79
C LEU A 579 8.82 1.65 -12.72
N TYR A 580 9.22 1.65 -13.98
CA TYR A 580 8.52 2.40 -15.02
C TYR A 580 7.14 1.79 -15.28
N ARG A 581 6.09 2.61 -15.17
CA ARG A 581 4.71 2.24 -15.46
C ARG A 581 3.97 3.44 -16.03
N ASN A 582 3.21 3.24 -17.11
CA ASN A 582 2.38 4.28 -17.68
C ASN A 582 1.05 3.71 -18.19
N LEU A 583 0.09 3.54 -17.27
CA LEU A 583 -1.21 2.92 -17.53
C LEU A 583 -2.34 3.92 -17.27
N LEU A 584 -3.35 3.88 -18.13
CA LEU A 584 -4.61 4.61 -17.97
C LEU A 584 -5.77 3.62 -17.95
N PHE A 585 -6.60 3.70 -16.93
CA PHE A 585 -7.86 2.97 -16.82
C PHE A 585 -9.01 3.90 -17.20
N VAL A 586 -9.81 3.46 -18.16
CA VAL A 586 -11.01 4.14 -18.62
C VAL A 586 -12.22 3.35 -18.15
N TYR A 587 -13.09 4.00 -17.38
CA TYR A 587 -14.33 3.43 -16.85
C TYR A 587 -15.53 4.24 -17.36
N PRO A 588 -16.12 3.86 -18.51
CA PRO A 588 -17.45 4.35 -18.87
C PRO A 588 -18.41 4.04 -17.71
N LYS A 589 -19.17 5.02 -17.23
CA LYS A 589 -20.09 4.86 -16.09
C LYS A 589 -21.54 4.78 -16.53
N GLU A 590 -22.01 5.81 -17.20
CA GLU A 590 -23.40 5.89 -17.66
C GLU A 590 -23.51 6.74 -18.93
N VAL A 591 -24.52 6.47 -19.75
CA VAL A 591 -24.91 7.35 -20.86
C VAL A 591 -26.42 7.49 -20.89
N ASN A 592 -26.95 8.66 -21.25
CA ASN A 592 -28.39 8.89 -21.30
C ASN A 592 -28.87 9.40 -22.67
N PHE A 593 -29.41 8.50 -23.50
CA PHE A 593 -30.02 8.84 -24.79
C PHE A 593 -31.55 8.98 -24.74
N ALA A 594 -32.15 9.17 -23.56
CA ALA A 594 -33.61 9.24 -23.43
C ALA A 594 -34.23 10.43 -24.19
N SER A 595 -33.52 11.56 -24.25
CA SER A 595 -33.93 12.81 -24.92
C SER A 595 -33.75 12.79 -26.44
N ARG A 596 -32.99 11.83 -26.98
CA ARG A 596 -32.69 11.75 -28.41
C ARG A 596 -33.93 11.39 -29.23
N ALA A 597 -34.18 12.13 -30.31
CA ALA A 597 -35.11 11.73 -31.35
C ALA A 597 -34.63 10.44 -32.05
N GLY A 598 -35.37 9.34 -31.90
CA GLY A 598 -35.04 8.03 -32.45
C GLY A 598 -35.09 6.90 -31.42
N SER A 599 -34.89 5.65 -31.87
CA SER A 599 -35.03 4.45 -31.05
C SER A 599 -33.68 3.76 -30.75
N ALA A 600 -32.63 4.52 -30.47
CA ALA A 600 -31.37 3.94 -30.00
C ALA A 600 -31.58 3.38 -28.58
N ARG A 601 -31.59 2.04 -28.44
CA ARG A 601 -31.88 1.33 -27.16
C ARG A 601 -30.92 0.18 -26.84
N ASN A 602 -29.91 -0.04 -27.68
CA ASN A 602 -28.91 -1.11 -27.48
C ASN A 602 -27.56 -0.44 -27.66
N ILE A 603 -27.14 0.32 -26.65
CA ILE A 603 -26.02 1.23 -26.79
C ILE A 603 -24.72 0.50 -26.48
N ALA A 604 -23.77 0.54 -27.42
CA ALA A 604 -22.39 0.16 -27.21
C ALA A 604 -21.51 1.41 -27.32
N VAL A 605 -20.52 1.56 -26.45
CA VAL A 605 -19.51 2.62 -26.53
C VAL A 605 -18.23 1.99 -27.06
N LYS A 606 -17.80 2.42 -28.24
CA LYS A 606 -16.47 2.14 -28.78
C LYS A 606 -15.51 3.18 -28.23
N VAL A 607 -14.43 2.72 -27.60
CA VAL A 607 -13.38 3.57 -27.04
C VAL A 607 -12.08 3.31 -27.80
N GLN A 608 -11.43 4.39 -28.21
CA GLN A 608 -10.14 4.36 -28.91
C GLN A 608 -9.19 5.38 -28.30
N LEU A 609 -7.91 5.05 -28.19
CA LEU A 609 -6.85 6.02 -27.97
C LEU A 609 -6.31 6.45 -29.33
N MET A 610 -6.44 7.73 -29.65
CA MET A 610 -6.06 8.29 -30.93
C MET A 610 -4.77 9.10 -30.81
N CYS A 611 -3.89 9.05 -31.81
CA CYS A 611 -2.73 9.95 -31.95
C CYS A 611 -2.92 11.03 -33.04
N GLY A 612 -4.13 11.12 -33.58
CA GLY A 612 -4.58 12.09 -34.57
C GLY A 612 -6.07 11.87 -34.87
N GLU A 613 -6.64 12.56 -35.85
CA GLU A 613 -8.10 12.60 -36.07
C GLU A 613 -8.60 11.58 -37.10
N GLU A 614 -7.70 10.95 -37.87
CA GLU A 614 -8.05 9.91 -38.83
C GLU A 614 -8.26 8.54 -38.15
N GLU A 615 -9.12 7.69 -38.72
CA GLU A 615 -9.41 6.36 -38.16
C GLU A 615 -8.17 5.44 -38.10
N THR A 616 -7.22 5.62 -39.03
CA THR A 616 -5.94 4.88 -39.09
C THR A 616 -4.97 5.27 -37.97
N GLN A 617 -5.22 6.37 -37.28
CA GLN A 617 -4.39 6.91 -36.19
C GLN A 617 -4.83 6.41 -34.80
N ALA A 618 -5.69 5.39 -34.75
CA ALA A 618 -5.99 4.67 -33.53
C ALA A 618 -4.78 3.81 -33.09
N LEU A 619 -4.28 4.05 -31.88
CA LEU A 619 -3.11 3.35 -31.35
C LEU A 619 -3.48 1.94 -30.86
N PRO A 620 -2.69 0.89 -31.17
CA PRO A 620 -2.87 -0.45 -30.63
C PRO A 620 -2.37 -0.50 -29.17
N ALA A 621 -3.10 0.15 -28.28
CA ALA A 621 -2.67 0.43 -26.91
C ALA A 621 -3.63 -0.13 -25.84
N ILE A 622 -4.82 -0.58 -26.23
CA ILE A 622 -5.83 -1.08 -25.28
C ILE A 622 -5.56 -2.56 -25.01
N PHE A 623 -5.39 -2.95 -23.75
CA PHE A 623 -5.11 -4.34 -23.39
C PHE A 623 -6.30 -5.24 -23.75
N GLY A 624 -6.00 -6.36 -24.39
CA GLY A 624 -6.97 -7.39 -24.71
C GLY A 624 -7.61 -8.01 -23.47
N LYS A 625 -8.88 -8.43 -23.61
CA LYS A 625 -9.58 -9.30 -22.63
C LYS A 625 -9.05 -10.75 -22.77
N SER A 626 -9.92 -11.76 -22.75
CA SER A 626 -9.52 -13.17 -22.91
C SER A 626 -9.58 -13.65 -24.37
N SER A 627 -8.67 -14.55 -24.74
CA SER A 627 -8.60 -15.20 -26.07
C SER A 627 -8.58 -14.22 -27.26
N CYS A 628 -7.81 -13.13 -27.17
CA CYS A 628 -7.67 -12.11 -28.21
C CYS A 628 -6.20 -11.62 -28.33
N PRO A 629 -5.86 -10.69 -29.22
CA PRO A 629 -4.54 -10.07 -29.22
C PRO A 629 -4.23 -9.35 -27.90
N ASP A 630 -2.95 -9.21 -27.57
CA ASP A 630 -2.48 -8.52 -26.36
C ASP A 630 -2.89 -7.06 -26.34
N TYR A 631 -2.86 -6.41 -27.51
CA TYR A 631 -3.27 -5.03 -27.69
C TYR A 631 -4.26 -4.88 -28.85
N ALA A 632 -5.29 -4.05 -28.64
CA ALA A 632 -6.30 -3.68 -29.61
C ALA A 632 -6.31 -2.16 -29.82
N THR A 633 -6.77 -1.72 -30.99
CA THR A 633 -6.97 -0.31 -31.32
C THR A 633 -8.30 0.24 -30.83
N GLU A 634 -9.22 -0.64 -30.45
CA GLU A 634 -10.57 -0.31 -30.02
C GLU A 634 -11.06 -1.31 -28.97
N ALA A 635 -11.90 -0.83 -28.05
CA ALA A 635 -12.63 -1.67 -27.11
C ALA A 635 -14.09 -1.24 -27.04
N TYR A 636 -14.96 -2.21 -26.72
CA TYR A 636 -16.41 -2.00 -26.66
C TYR A 636 -16.93 -2.28 -25.26
N THR A 637 -17.85 -1.44 -24.81
CA THR A 637 -18.64 -1.73 -23.60
C THR A 637 -19.62 -2.87 -23.86
N THR A 638 -20.05 -3.49 -22.77
CA THR A 638 -21.18 -4.43 -22.77
C THR A 638 -22.48 -3.71 -23.11
N VAL A 639 -23.41 -4.43 -23.74
CA VAL A 639 -24.68 -3.88 -24.22
C VAL A 639 -25.83 -4.39 -23.36
N SER A 640 -26.53 -3.45 -22.73
CA SER A 640 -27.81 -3.69 -22.06
C SER A 640 -28.94 -3.61 -23.08
N TYR A 641 -29.66 -4.72 -23.27
CA TYR A 641 -30.72 -4.81 -24.28
C TYR A 641 -31.89 -3.89 -23.94
N HIS A 642 -32.38 -3.18 -24.96
CA HIS A 642 -33.52 -2.28 -24.91
C HIS A 642 -33.44 -1.18 -23.82
N ASN A 643 -32.22 -0.80 -23.44
CA ASN A 643 -31.93 0.29 -22.52
C ASN A 643 -31.41 1.55 -23.26
N LYS A 644 -32.10 2.67 -23.07
CA LYS A 644 -31.70 3.99 -23.60
C LYS A 644 -30.67 4.71 -22.71
N SER A 645 -30.58 4.31 -21.46
CA SER A 645 -29.71 4.90 -20.46
C SER A 645 -28.95 3.82 -19.69
N PRO A 646 -28.03 3.08 -20.34
CA PRO A 646 -27.30 2.01 -19.69
C PRO A 646 -26.21 2.53 -18.75
N ASP A 647 -26.09 1.84 -17.62
CA ASP A 647 -24.89 1.87 -16.77
C ASP A 647 -23.90 0.81 -17.23
N PHE A 648 -22.62 1.13 -17.16
CA PHE A 648 -21.52 0.24 -17.53
C PHE A 648 -20.67 -0.08 -16.31
N TYR A 649 -20.15 -1.30 -16.27
CA TYR A 649 -19.13 -1.73 -15.31
C TYR A 649 -17.80 -2.07 -16.01
N ASP A 650 -17.71 -1.76 -17.30
CA ASP A 650 -16.55 -2.07 -18.13
C ASP A 650 -15.31 -1.30 -17.65
N GLU A 651 -14.18 -1.99 -17.67
CA GLU A 651 -12.86 -1.44 -17.38
C GLU A 651 -11.99 -1.67 -18.60
N MET A 652 -11.45 -0.58 -19.14
CA MET A 652 -10.53 -0.60 -20.28
C MET A 652 -9.17 -0.10 -19.83
N LYS A 653 -8.19 -1.01 -19.82
CA LYS A 653 -6.80 -0.71 -19.50
C LYS A 653 -6.07 -0.29 -20.78
N ILE A 654 -5.36 0.83 -20.73
CA ILE A 654 -4.65 1.41 -21.87
C ILE A 654 -3.19 1.63 -21.49
N LYS A 655 -2.27 1.18 -22.34
CA LYS A 655 -0.84 1.49 -22.26
C LYS A 655 -0.62 2.88 -22.84
N LEU A 656 -0.26 3.86 -22.01
CA LEU A 656 0.00 5.20 -22.50
C LEU A 656 1.35 5.28 -23.22
N PRO A 657 1.45 5.98 -24.36
CA PRO A 657 2.73 6.28 -24.98
C PRO A 657 3.58 7.12 -24.03
N ALA A 658 4.90 6.98 -24.11
CA ALA A 658 5.82 7.75 -23.29
C ALA A 658 5.89 9.21 -23.74
N ASN A 659 5.63 9.48 -25.03
CA ASN A 659 5.55 10.83 -25.56
C ASN A 659 4.10 11.27 -25.80
N LEU A 660 3.38 11.55 -24.71
CA LEU A 660 2.06 12.17 -24.79
C LEU A 660 2.16 13.63 -25.22
N GLY A 661 1.22 14.04 -26.05
CA GLY A 661 1.13 15.39 -26.61
C GLY A 661 -0.33 15.74 -26.86
N ASP A 662 -0.60 17.01 -27.19
CA ASP A 662 -1.95 17.58 -27.26
C ASP A 662 -2.85 16.92 -28.32
N GLN A 663 -2.27 16.24 -29.31
CA GLN A 663 -3.01 15.47 -30.31
C GLN A 663 -3.64 14.18 -29.75
N HIS A 664 -3.14 13.67 -28.62
CA HIS A 664 -3.59 12.41 -28.05
C HIS A 664 -4.91 12.59 -27.31
N HIS A 665 -5.92 11.84 -27.72
CA HIS A 665 -7.25 11.93 -27.14
C HIS A 665 -7.95 10.57 -27.13
N LEU A 666 -8.90 10.41 -26.21
CA LEU A 666 -9.85 9.31 -26.26
C LEU A 666 -11.00 9.70 -27.18
N LEU A 667 -11.30 8.86 -28.15
CA LEU A 667 -12.50 8.99 -28.98
C LEU A 667 -13.54 7.97 -28.52
N PHE A 668 -14.75 8.46 -28.24
CA PHE A 668 -15.90 7.68 -27.85
C PHE A 668 -16.94 7.73 -28.97
N THR A 669 -17.18 6.59 -29.62
CA THR A 669 -18.26 6.45 -30.60
C THR A 669 -19.39 5.61 -30.02
N PHE A 670 -20.58 6.17 -29.98
CA PHE A 670 -21.78 5.49 -29.50
C PHE A 670 -22.48 4.83 -30.67
N TYR A 671 -22.76 3.53 -30.55
CA TYR A 671 -23.48 2.76 -31.55
C TYR A 671 -24.80 2.24 -31.00
N HIS A 672 -25.83 2.21 -31.84
CA HIS A 672 -26.98 1.34 -31.64
C HIS A 672 -26.74 -0.01 -32.33
N ILE A 673 -26.82 -1.09 -31.57
CA ILE A 673 -26.62 -2.46 -32.07
C ILE A 673 -27.96 -3.14 -32.34
N SER A 674 -28.26 -3.44 -33.59
CA SER A 674 -29.49 -4.13 -33.99
C SER A 674 -29.40 -5.63 -33.69
N CYS A 675 -30.22 -6.13 -32.75
CA CYS A 675 -30.28 -7.55 -32.40
C CYS A 675 -31.10 -8.39 -33.40
N GLN A 676 -31.87 -7.75 -34.29
CA GLN A 676 -32.69 -8.42 -35.30
C GLN A 676 -32.08 -8.26 -36.69
N ARG A 677 -32.10 -9.33 -37.51
CA ARG A 677 -31.73 -9.22 -38.94
C ARG A 677 -32.89 -8.57 -39.69
N LYS A 678 -32.72 -7.32 -40.14
CA LYS A 678 -33.65 -6.65 -41.07
C LYS A 678 -33.11 -6.79 -42.49
N VAL A 679 -33.98 -7.09 -43.46
CA VAL A 679 -33.60 -7.36 -44.87
C VAL A 679 -32.87 -6.17 -45.51
N GLU A 680 -33.16 -4.95 -45.08
CA GLU A 680 -32.58 -3.71 -45.64
C GLU A 680 -31.28 -3.26 -44.95
N GLN A 681 -30.87 -3.87 -43.83
CA GLN A 681 -29.77 -3.37 -43.00
C GLN A 681 -28.51 -4.24 -43.17
N THR A 682 -27.51 -3.72 -43.88
CA THR A 682 -26.24 -4.40 -44.20
C THR A 682 -25.31 -4.55 -42.99
N THR A 683 -25.25 -3.56 -42.09
CA THR A 683 -24.41 -3.59 -40.87
C THR A 683 -25.28 -3.64 -39.62
N ALA A 684 -24.83 -4.38 -38.60
CA ALA A 684 -25.57 -4.50 -37.34
C ALA A 684 -25.46 -3.24 -36.46
N GLU A 685 -24.41 -2.45 -36.62
CA GLU A 685 -24.17 -1.22 -35.88
C GLU A 685 -24.61 0.01 -36.68
N THR A 686 -25.15 1.00 -35.97
CA THR A 686 -25.48 2.32 -36.52
C THR A 686 -24.93 3.38 -35.58
N PRO A 687 -24.04 4.28 -36.03
CA PRO A 687 -23.49 5.32 -35.17
C PRO A 687 -24.62 6.25 -34.73
N VAL A 688 -24.66 6.52 -33.43
CA VAL A 688 -25.66 7.40 -32.83
C VAL A 688 -25.02 8.66 -32.28
N GLY A 689 -23.78 8.63 -31.81
CA GLY A 689 -23.13 9.88 -31.43
C GLY A 689 -21.63 9.75 -31.24
N PHE A 690 -21.01 10.89 -30.98
CA PHE A 690 -19.56 11.01 -30.83
C PHE A 690 -19.24 11.97 -29.69
N THR A 691 -18.22 11.66 -28.91
CA THR A 691 -17.56 12.60 -28.01
C THR A 691 -16.09 12.24 -27.88
N TRP A 692 -15.26 13.15 -27.39
CA TRP A 692 -13.83 12.93 -27.23
C TRP A 692 -13.33 13.57 -25.95
N LEU A 693 -12.15 13.16 -25.51
CA LEU A 693 -11.50 13.71 -24.32
C LEU A 693 -9.99 13.79 -24.58
N PRO A 694 -9.40 15.00 -24.69
CA PRO A 694 -7.95 15.15 -24.74
C PRO A 694 -7.31 14.49 -23.52
N VAL A 695 -6.37 13.57 -23.74
CA VAL A 695 -5.73 12.79 -22.66
C VAL A 695 -4.64 13.61 -21.99
N PHE A 696 -3.97 14.47 -22.74
CA PHE A 696 -2.90 15.33 -22.27
C PHE A 696 -3.21 16.78 -22.63
N ARG A 697 -3.14 17.68 -21.66
CA ARG A 697 -3.45 19.10 -21.83
C ARG A 697 -2.69 19.94 -20.82
N ASP A 698 -2.16 21.08 -21.25
CA ASP A 698 -1.41 22.02 -20.40
C ASP A 698 -0.25 21.35 -19.66
N GLY A 699 0.41 20.38 -20.31
CA GLY A 699 1.50 19.61 -19.71
C GLY A 699 1.06 18.54 -18.70
N ARG A 700 -0.24 18.24 -18.60
CA ARG A 700 -0.80 17.31 -17.61
C ARG A 700 -1.69 16.24 -18.21
N LEU A 701 -1.57 15.05 -17.65
CA LEU A 701 -2.49 13.95 -17.91
C LEU A 701 -3.85 14.26 -17.28
N GLN A 702 -4.92 14.11 -18.06
CA GLN A 702 -6.28 14.34 -17.62
C GLN A 702 -6.81 13.08 -16.90
N THR A 703 -7.20 13.23 -15.63
CA THR A 703 -7.72 12.15 -14.78
C THR A 703 -8.91 12.65 -13.96
N GLY A 704 -9.77 11.75 -13.52
CA GLY A 704 -10.98 12.03 -12.76
C GLY A 704 -12.26 11.70 -13.52
N GLU A 705 -13.39 12.15 -12.98
CA GLU A 705 -14.71 11.95 -13.57
C GLU A 705 -15.06 13.11 -14.51
N PHE A 706 -15.50 12.77 -15.72
CA PHE A 706 -15.90 13.72 -16.76
C PHE A 706 -17.34 13.46 -17.19
N CYS A 707 -18.12 14.53 -17.29
CA CYS A 707 -19.49 14.50 -17.78
C CYS A 707 -19.53 15.17 -19.16
N LEU A 708 -19.44 14.37 -20.21
CA LEU A 708 -19.19 14.81 -21.57
C LEU A 708 -20.48 15.00 -22.37
N PRO A 709 -20.61 16.10 -23.13
CA PRO A 709 -21.68 16.26 -24.11
C PRO A 709 -21.43 15.38 -25.35
N VAL A 710 -22.50 14.93 -25.99
CA VAL A 710 -22.43 14.03 -27.13
C VAL A 710 -22.97 14.71 -28.39
N MET A 711 -22.17 14.68 -29.46
CA MET A 711 -22.53 15.16 -30.78
C MET A 711 -23.33 14.12 -31.57
N ILE A 712 -24.20 14.57 -32.47
CA ILE A 712 -24.94 13.70 -33.39
C ILE A 712 -24.07 13.24 -34.56
N GLU A 713 -23.25 14.16 -35.06
CA GLU A 713 -22.37 13.97 -36.22
C GLU A 713 -20.91 13.85 -35.75
N HIS A 714 -20.02 13.38 -36.63
CA HIS A 714 -18.60 13.25 -36.32
C HIS A 714 -18.01 14.62 -35.90
N PRO A 715 -17.07 14.67 -34.94
CA PRO A 715 -16.41 15.91 -34.54
C PRO A 715 -15.75 16.64 -35.73
N PRO A 716 -15.77 17.99 -35.74
CA PRO A 716 -15.17 18.77 -36.82
C PRO A 716 -13.64 18.72 -36.76
N PRO A 717 -12.91 19.07 -37.85
CA PRO A 717 -11.44 19.06 -37.84
C PRO A 717 -10.83 19.91 -36.72
N ASN A 718 -9.70 19.47 -36.17
CA ASN A 718 -8.99 20.05 -35.02
C ASN A 718 -9.72 19.95 -33.68
N TYR A 719 -10.74 19.09 -33.58
CA TYR A 719 -11.44 18.84 -32.32
C TYR A 719 -10.50 18.30 -31.23
N SER A 720 -9.45 17.55 -31.63
CA SER A 720 -8.51 16.90 -30.70
C SER A 720 -7.84 17.88 -29.73
N TYR A 721 -7.67 19.15 -30.11
CA TYR A 721 -7.04 20.19 -29.30
C TYR A 721 -8.04 20.99 -28.45
N ILE A 722 -9.35 20.73 -28.57
CA ILE A 722 -10.41 21.49 -27.92
C ILE A 722 -11.16 20.57 -26.95
N PRO A 723 -11.42 20.97 -25.69
CA PRO A 723 -12.26 20.17 -24.80
C PRO A 723 -13.71 20.14 -25.31
N PRO A 724 -14.44 19.03 -25.12
CA PRO A 724 -15.83 18.88 -25.58
C PRO A 724 -16.80 19.85 -24.89
N ASP A 725 -16.43 20.40 -23.74
CA ASP A 725 -17.21 21.40 -22.98
C ASP A 725 -17.25 22.78 -23.65
N VAL A 726 -16.44 23.00 -24.70
CA VAL A 726 -16.49 24.24 -25.48
C VAL A 726 -17.56 24.10 -26.55
N LEU A 727 -18.54 25.02 -26.54
CA LEU A 727 -19.60 25.05 -27.54
C LEU A 727 -19.05 25.45 -28.92
N LEU A 728 -19.01 24.48 -29.84
CA LEU A 728 -18.54 24.68 -31.20
C LEU A 728 -19.65 25.27 -32.11
N PRO A 729 -19.40 26.36 -32.87
CA PRO A 729 -20.41 26.93 -33.76
C PRO A 729 -20.88 25.95 -34.85
N GLY A 730 -22.19 25.93 -35.13
CA GLY A 730 -22.76 25.13 -36.22
C GLY A 730 -22.84 23.61 -35.96
N THR A 731 -22.54 23.16 -34.75
CA THR A 731 -22.57 21.75 -34.36
C THR A 731 -23.93 21.30 -33.81
N LYS A 732 -24.33 20.06 -34.10
CA LYS A 732 -25.55 19.46 -33.56
C LYS A 732 -25.24 18.52 -32.40
N TRP A 733 -25.85 18.80 -31.26
CA TRP A 733 -25.72 18.03 -30.04
C TRP A 733 -26.96 17.17 -29.81
N VAL A 734 -26.78 16.03 -29.15
CA VAL A 734 -27.87 15.10 -28.84
C VAL A 734 -28.88 15.72 -27.88
N ASP A 735 -28.41 16.44 -26.86
CA ASP A 735 -29.22 17.03 -25.80
C ASP A 735 -28.78 18.46 -25.48
N ASN A 736 -28.77 19.35 -26.49
CA ASN A 736 -28.44 20.77 -26.32
C ASN A 736 -27.12 21.03 -25.58
N HIS A 737 -26.07 20.27 -25.91
CA HIS A 737 -24.73 20.34 -25.30
C HIS A 737 -24.69 20.01 -23.80
N LYS A 738 -25.74 19.39 -23.27
CA LYS A 738 -25.72 18.82 -21.93
C LYS A 738 -24.78 17.61 -21.87
N GLY A 739 -24.02 17.49 -20.78
CA GLY A 739 -23.27 16.28 -20.45
C GLY A 739 -24.23 15.12 -20.22
N ILE A 740 -24.17 14.11 -21.10
CA ILE A 740 -25.04 12.91 -21.03
C ILE A 740 -24.23 11.62 -20.97
N PHE A 741 -22.90 11.68 -21.04
CA PHE A 741 -22.01 10.55 -20.90
C PHE A 741 -21.04 10.81 -19.75
N VAL A 742 -21.04 9.91 -18.76
CA VAL A 742 -20.12 9.99 -17.62
C VAL A 742 -19.03 8.94 -17.81
N VAL A 743 -17.78 9.36 -17.72
CA VAL A 743 -16.60 8.50 -17.80
C VAL A 743 -15.60 8.89 -16.71
N ASN A 744 -15.02 7.89 -16.05
CA ASN A 744 -13.96 8.09 -15.06
C ASN A 744 -12.62 7.61 -15.61
N LEU A 745 -11.59 8.44 -15.49
CA LEU A 745 -10.22 8.16 -15.89
C LEU A 745 -9.32 8.06 -14.66
N GLU A 746 -8.67 6.91 -14.47
CA GLU A 746 -7.70 6.70 -13.40
C GLU A 746 -6.34 6.32 -13.99
N ALA A 747 -5.29 7.02 -13.60
CA ALA A 747 -3.95 6.76 -14.08
C ALA A 747 -3.11 6.06 -13.02
N VAL A 748 -2.39 5.02 -13.43
CA VAL A 748 -1.31 4.42 -12.63
C VAL A 748 -0.04 4.67 -13.41
N SER A 749 0.61 5.79 -13.13
CA SER A 749 1.76 6.29 -13.88
C SER A 749 2.90 6.69 -12.95
N SER A 750 4.11 6.21 -13.26
CA SER A 750 5.36 6.64 -12.64
C SER A 750 6.00 7.82 -13.38
N VAL A 751 5.28 8.41 -14.34
CA VAL A 751 5.72 9.52 -15.20
C VAL A 751 4.87 10.76 -14.91
N HIS A 752 3.55 10.62 -14.86
CA HIS A 752 2.62 11.72 -14.62
C HIS A 752 2.22 11.76 -13.15
N THR A 753 2.46 12.90 -12.48
CA THR A 753 2.34 12.99 -11.02
C THR A 753 0.91 13.10 -10.51
N GLN A 754 -0.01 13.57 -11.35
CA GLN A 754 -1.41 13.86 -11.01
C GLN A 754 -1.56 14.92 -9.91
N ASP A 755 -0.48 15.65 -9.60
CA ASP A 755 -0.46 16.78 -8.69
C ASP A 755 0.01 18.04 -9.42
N LYS A 756 -0.81 19.09 -9.29
CA LYS A 756 -0.57 20.33 -10.01
C LYS A 756 0.76 21.01 -9.67
N PHE A 757 1.20 20.94 -8.41
CA PHE A 757 2.40 21.63 -7.97
C PHE A 757 3.65 20.87 -8.44
N LEU A 758 3.61 19.54 -8.35
CA LEU A 758 4.68 18.67 -8.86
C LEU A 758 4.83 18.80 -10.39
N ASP A 759 3.72 18.73 -11.13
CA ASP A 759 3.74 18.87 -12.59
C ASP A 759 4.30 20.23 -13.03
N ARG A 760 3.95 21.31 -12.31
CA ARG A 760 4.47 22.66 -12.60
C ARG A 760 5.98 22.72 -12.40
N PHE A 761 6.48 22.15 -11.30
CA PHE A 761 7.91 22.11 -10.99
C PHE A 761 8.70 21.32 -12.03
N LEU A 762 8.24 20.10 -12.37
CA LEU A 762 8.91 19.23 -13.33
C LEU A 762 8.86 19.79 -14.75
N SER A 763 7.73 20.40 -15.14
CA SER A 763 7.61 21.12 -16.42
C SER A 763 8.60 22.29 -16.51
N LEU A 764 8.74 23.07 -15.43
CA LEU A 764 9.69 24.19 -15.41
C LEU A 764 11.15 23.71 -15.45
N CYS A 765 11.48 22.60 -14.78
CA CYS A 765 12.80 21.97 -14.89
C CYS A 765 13.11 21.53 -16.32
N THR A 766 12.12 20.93 -17.01
CA THR A 766 12.24 20.52 -18.42
C THR A 766 12.52 21.72 -19.33
N VAL A 767 11.78 22.82 -19.14
CA VAL A 767 11.99 24.08 -19.87
C VAL A 767 13.40 24.64 -19.68
N LEU A 768 13.93 24.59 -18.45
CA LEU A 768 15.28 25.06 -18.13
C LEU A 768 16.37 24.20 -18.76
N GLU A 769 16.15 22.88 -18.84
CA GLU A 769 17.10 21.94 -19.48
C GLU A 769 17.14 22.08 -21.01
N GLU A 770 15.99 22.35 -21.64
CA GLU A 770 15.91 22.57 -23.08
C GLU A 770 16.35 23.98 -23.51
N GLY A 771 16.36 24.95 -22.58
CA GLY A 771 16.65 26.36 -22.87
C GLY A 771 15.51 27.09 -23.58
N ASN A 772 14.32 26.48 -23.71
CA ASN A 772 13.17 27.02 -24.43
C ASN A 772 12.24 27.80 -23.49
N ILE A 773 12.66 29.00 -23.08
CA ILE A 773 11.90 29.81 -22.11
C ILE A 773 10.58 30.32 -22.73
N PRO A 774 9.41 30.01 -22.13
CA PRO A 774 8.13 30.49 -22.63
C PRO A 774 8.06 32.02 -22.63
N ALA A 775 7.62 32.60 -23.75
CA ALA A 775 7.49 34.06 -23.92
C ALA A 775 6.59 34.72 -22.86
N ARG A 776 5.62 33.96 -22.30
CA ARG A 776 4.74 34.43 -21.22
C ARG A 776 5.48 34.72 -19.90
N ILE A 777 6.58 34.02 -19.64
CA ILE A 777 7.40 34.21 -18.44
C ILE A 777 8.47 35.25 -18.77
N GLY A 778 9.23 35.02 -19.84
CA GLY A 778 10.39 35.81 -20.21
C GLY A 778 11.59 35.57 -19.30
N GLU A 779 12.80 35.77 -19.81
CA GLU A 779 14.05 35.44 -19.11
C GLU A 779 14.17 36.09 -17.72
N ALA A 780 13.76 37.36 -17.60
CA ALA A 780 13.86 38.13 -16.35
C ALA A 780 12.97 37.59 -15.21
N ASN A 781 11.86 36.93 -15.54
CA ASN A 781 10.93 36.39 -14.53
C ASN A 781 11.15 34.90 -14.24
N MET A 782 12.12 34.25 -14.88
CA MET A 782 12.38 32.82 -14.66
C MET A 782 12.86 32.52 -13.23
N GLU A 783 13.68 33.40 -12.64
CA GLU A 783 14.15 33.22 -11.26
C GLU A 783 13.04 33.30 -10.21
N PRO A 784 12.20 34.36 -10.17
CA PRO A 784 11.11 34.41 -9.21
C PRO A 784 10.09 33.29 -9.44
N GLU A 785 9.80 32.94 -10.70
CA GLU A 785 8.87 31.86 -11.03
C GLU A 785 9.38 30.48 -10.55
N LEU A 786 10.68 30.21 -10.72
CA LEU A 786 11.31 28.99 -10.23
C LEU A 786 11.30 28.94 -8.70
N LYS A 787 11.64 30.04 -8.01
CA LYS A 787 11.56 30.11 -6.55
C LYS A 787 10.15 29.85 -6.04
N ALA A 788 9.14 30.47 -6.66
CA ALA A 788 7.75 30.26 -6.30
C ALA A 788 7.34 28.79 -6.47
N THR A 789 7.72 28.19 -7.61
CA THR A 789 7.38 26.79 -7.92
C THR A 789 8.07 25.80 -6.97
N ILE A 790 9.31 26.08 -6.54
CA ILE A 790 10.03 25.29 -5.54
C ILE A 790 9.32 25.34 -4.18
N LEU A 791 8.88 26.53 -3.73
CA LEU A 791 8.15 26.68 -2.46
C LEU A 791 6.75 26.05 -2.53
N ASP A 792 6.13 26.08 -3.70
CA ASP A 792 4.81 25.48 -3.95
C ASP A 792 4.81 23.94 -3.80
N LEU A 793 5.97 23.28 -3.83
CA LEU A 793 6.08 21.84 -3.55
C LEU A 793 5.54 21.46 -2.17
N ASN A 794 5.57 22.39 -1.20
CA ASN A 794 4.99 22.19 0.13
C ASN A 794 3.46 22.04 0.12
N HIS A 795 2.79 22.45 -0.95
CA HIS A 795 1.34 22.32 -1.13
C HIS A 795 0.93 21.07 -1.90
N ALA A 796 1.88 20.27 -2.38
CA ALA A 796 1.61 19.02 -3.07
C ALA A 796 0.92 18.01 -2.14
N LYS A 797 0.04 17.17 -2.71
CA LYS A 797 -0.55 16.05 -1.97
C LYS A 797 0.53 15.08 -1.50
N MET A 798 0.36 14.54 -0.30
CA MET A 798 1.36 13.68 0.35
C MET A 798 1.67 12.41 -0.45
N GLU A 799 0.64 11.70 -0.94
CA GLU A 799 0.85 10.45 -1.67
C GLU A 799 1.63 10.65 -3.00
N PRO A 800 1.23 11.54 -3.93
CA PRO A 800 2.03 11.87 -5.10
C PRO A 800 3.44 12.36 -4.75
N LEU A 801 3.57 13.18 -3.71
CA LEU A 801 4.86 13.69 -3.27
C LEU A 801 5.80 12.55 -2.87
N VAL A 802 5.34 11.60 -2.06
CA VAL A 802 6.15 10.43 -1.66
C VAL A 802 6.45 9.53 -2.85
N LYS A 803 5.48 9.29 -3.73
CA LYS A 803 5.65 8.47 -4.94
C LYS A 803 6.76 8.98 -5.87
N PHE A 804 6.87 10.30 -6.01
CA PHE A 804 7.86 10.97 -6.87
C PHE A 804 9.04 11.57 -6.10
N LEU A 805 9.14 11.31 -4.80
CA LEU A 805 10.15 11.94 -3.93
C LEU A 805 11.59 11.76 -4.45
N PRO A 806 12.03 10.56 -4.91
CA PRO A 806 13.39 10.41 -5.42
C PRO A 806 13.65 11.28 -6.67
N LEU A 807 12.67 11.44 -7.56
CA LEU A 807 12.79 12.29 -8.74
C LEU A 807 12.88 13.77 -8.34
N ILE A 808 12.01 14.21 -7.42
CA ILE A 808 11.97 15.60 -6.94
C ILE A 808 13.28 15.95 -6.24
N LEU A 809 13.75 15.10 -5.33
CA LEU A 809 15.02 15.31 -4.63
C LEU A 809 16.20 15.34 -5.60
N ASN A 810 16.25 14.44 -6.59
CA ASN A 810 17.29 14.48 -7.62
C ASN A 810 17.29 15.82 -8.38
N LYS A 811 16.12 16.35 -8.75
CA LYS A 811 16.03 17.67 -9.41
C LYS A 811 16.44 18.82 -8.49
N LEU A 812 15.99 18.83 -7.23
CA LEU A 812 16.37 19.86 -6.27
C LEU A 812 17.87 19.87 -5.97
N ILE A 813 18.47 18.69 -5.77
CA ILE A 813 19.91 18.53 -5.54
C ILE A 813 20.69 18.95 -6.79
N LEU A 814 20.23 18.54 -7.99
CA LEU A 814 20.86 18.94 -9.25
C LEU A 814 20.86 20.46 -9.42
N LEU A 815 19.73 21.13 -9.16
CA LEU A 815 19.62 22.59 -9.21
C LEU A 815 20.51 23.29 -8.17
N LEU A 816 20.73 22.65 -7.01
CA LEU A 816 21.60 23.19 -5.96
C LEU A 816 23.08 23.08 -6.34
N VAL A 817 23.50 21.93 -6.90
CA VAL A 817 24.89 21.68 -7.30
C VAL A 817 25.24 22.38 -8.61
N LYS A 818 24.29 22.46 -9.55
CA LYS A 818 24.44 23.05 -10.87
C LYS A 818 23.30 24.04 -11.14
N PRO A 819 23.36 25.26 -10.59
CA PRO A 819 22.32 26.26 -10.81
C PRO A 819 22.24 26.68 -12.29
N PRO A 820 21.03 26.87 -12.83
CA PRO A 820 20.82 27.30 -14.21
C PRO A 820 21.39 28.71 -14.46
N VAL A 821 21.81 28.94 -15.72
CA VAL A 821 22.44 30.20 -16.16
C VAL A 821 21.60 30.80 -17.30
N ILE A 822 20.90 31.90 -17.01
CA ILE A 822 20.12 32.66 -18.00
C ILE A 822 20.57 34.12 -17.88
N GLY A 823 21.52 34.52 -18.72
CA GLY A 823 22.24 35.80 -18.61
C GLY A 823 23.19 35.88 -17.41
N GLN A 824 22.70 35.54 -16.22
CA GLN A 824 23.46 35.39 -14.97
C GLN A 824 23.10 34.05 -14.28
N VAL A 825 23.94 33.62 -13.34
CA VAL A 825 23.66 32.44 -12.51
C VAL A 825 22.51 32.77 -11.57
N MET A 826 21.46 31.93 -11.56
CA MET A 826 20.26 32.16 -10.75
C MET A 826 20.53 31.95 -9.26
N ASN A 827 20.06 32.85 -8.40
CA ASN A 827 20.28 32.75 -6.96
C ASN A 827 19.13 32.00 -6.25
N ILE A 828 19.13 30.67 -6.32
CA ILE A 828 18.06 29.80 -5.81
C ILE A 828 18.46 28.90 -4.62
N GLY A 829 19.72 28.95 -4.17
CA GLY A 829 20.27 28.01 -3.19
C GLY A 829 19.53 27.99 -1.85
N GLN A 830 19.23 29.15 -1.28
CA GLN A 830 18.48 29.26 -0.01
C GLN A 830 17.07 28.66 -0.14
N THR A 831 16.36 28.98 -1.23
CA THR A 831 15.01 28.49 -1.49
C THR A 831 14.98 26.97 -1.67
N LEU A 832 15.97 26.41 -2.37
CA LEU A 832 16.11 24.96 -2.54
C LEU A 832 16.33 24.26 -1.19
N PHE A 833 17.22 24.80 -0.35
CA PHE A 833 17.51 24.22 0.96
C PHE A 833 16.29 24.28 1.88
N GLU A 834 15.59 25.41 1.92
CA GLU A 834 14.34 25.56 2.67
C GLU A 834 13.28 24.57 2.21
N ALA A 835 13.08 24.43 0.89
CA ALA A 835 12.13 23.48 0.34
C ALA A 835 12.51 22.03 0.68
N MET A 836 13.77 21.62 0.53
CA MET A 836 14.21 20.29 0.94
C MET A 836 13.97 20.02 2.43
N ALA A 837 14.29 20.99 3.30
CA ALA A 837 14.05 20.85 4.74
C ALA A 837 12.55 20.72 5.07
N MET A 838 11.70 21.49 4.39
CA MET A 838 10.24 21.39 4.54
C MET A 838 9.70 20.05 4.03
N LEU A 839 10.19 19.56 2.89
CA LEU A 839 9.80 18.27 2.34
C LEU A 839 10.16 17.13 3.30
N VAL A 840 11.39 17.13 3.83
CA VAL A 840 11.80 16.13 4.83
C VAL A 840 10.88 16.20 6.04
N ARG A 841 10.68 17.38 6.64
CA ARG A 841 9.78 17.56 7.80
C ARG A 841 8.33 17.15 7.55
N ASN A 842 7.85 17.24 6.32
CA ASN A 842 6.47 16.85 6.01
C ASN A 842 6.34 15.33 5.81
N VAL A 843 7.39 14.67 5.34
CA VAL A 843 7.40 13.22 5.05
C VAL A 843 7.82 12.38 6.27
N THR A 844 8.73 12.91 7.11
CA THR A 844 9.20 12.30 8.36
C THR A 844 8.50 12.91 9.55
#